data_AF-A0ABC8LSR8-F1
#
_entry.id   AF-A0ABC8LSR8-F1
#
_cell.length_a   1.000
_cell.length_b   1.000
_cell.length_c   1.000
_cell.angle_alpha   90.00
_cell.angle_beta   90.00
_cell.angle_gamma   90.00
#
_symmetry.space_group_name_H-M   'P 1'
#
loop_
_entity.id
_entity.type
_entity.pdbx_description
1 polymer ?
#
loop_
_entity_poly.entity_id
_entity_poly.type
_entity_poly.pdbx_seq_one_letter_code
_entity_poly.pdbx_strand_id
1 'polypeptide(L)'
;MAHKEYIITSSRSNYVSNQTSLLNSLTYIDQQMDTITSTTVYKPSFHDHPLFPSARFVNTYCGGCHEKETIYGGYYCNELKCPYWFFHKKCAEAPLEINHPSHPQHPLQLTSKAQDGLCNLCESYNFPPFYSCSTCLFKVDLICGMKLLPSAIEHPLCHDHPLAFFKSRKDIPCEACSEDIWGPSYLCYECNLNFHHDCVYLSGEVNHPCHSKHPIKLNATKNLIDDAQKICFSCKKQQKKVIYHCSICNFSICLVCTRNPPPLVIEKTKTHIHPLTLFSKKMPFTCDVCGEDGKGGPYVCSQCAFLSHGECIDLPHIININRHDHCISFTPHLGARYSECGICRKSLSQYHGAYYCSVCPKYAAHFRCAVRDGVWDLVDLEGIPNHDTEYIAPFKVVDDDLIIHFSHIEHPLKLYIYYILYDKWLQCEACLHPIGFESIYGCQECGFVLHEKCANLPMKKRIIFQPLQCSLEVVYITVESCMQCGELFDGFKYRVQGTWKIDVHCGSLSEPFVYDGHSHPLYFYERSEYSNCNVCENFIKGYILHCDACNFDLCCYCASLPLKIWHMNDDHPITLYHGVKESIKSWCDICESELDKCKWFYTCSDCQVTFHTRCVLGDFSRLKPEKLIVYLWKAFEVVRNNNNTRPLCSQCHTRCKVSIVLRAYDEDNGYICSRYCLSSYMG
;
A
#
# COMPACT_ATOMS: atom_id res chain seq x y z
N MET A 1 -57.00 -47.57 -7.57
CA MET A 1 -56.98 -46.30 -6.81
C MET A 1 -55.51 -45.95 -6.59
N ALA A 2 -54.90 -45.37 -7.64
CA ALA A 2 -54.34 -44.01 -7.64
C ALA A 2 -53.12 -43.88 -6.70
N HIS A 3 -51.95 -44.31 -7.18
CA HIS A 3 -50.85 -43.47 -7.73
C HIS A 3 -49.83 -43.11 -6.63
N LYS A 4 -48.52 -43.38 -6.72
CA LYS A 4 -47.65 -43.83 -7.82
C LYS A 4 -46.34 -44.38 -7.21
N GLU A 5 -45.97 -45.60 -7.58
CA GLU A 5 -44.58 -46.08 -7.59
C GLU A 5 -43.79 -45.29 -8.63
N TYR A 6 -42.47 -45.12 -8.48
CA TYR A 6 -41.56 -45.31 -9.61
C TYR A 6 -40.15 -45.73 -9.16
N ILE A 7 -39.68 -46.71 -9.92
CA ILE A 7 -38.50 -47.56 -9.79
C ILE A 7 -37.29 -46.88 -10.44
N ILE A 8 -36.12 -47.20 -9.88
CA ILE A 8 -34.77 -46.96 -10.39
C ILE A 8 -34.55 -47.75 -11.70
N THR A 9 -34.25 -47.09 -12.81
CA THR A 9 -33.38 -47.64 -13.87
C THR A 9 -32.64 -46.54 -14.63
N SER A 10 -31.37 -46.81 -14.89
CA SER A 10 -30.37 -45.97 -15.55
C SER A 10 -30.66 -45.63 -17.03
N SER A 11 -30.19 -44.46 -17.48
CA SER A 11 -29.62 -44.33 -18.83
C SER A 11 -28.65 -43.14 -18.92
N ARG A 12 -27.36 -43.46 -19.01
CA ARG A 12 -26.29 -42.62 -19.58
C ARG A 12 -26.65 -42.24 -21.02
N SER A 13 -26.82 -40.96 -21.30
CA SER A 13 -26.49 -40.29 -22.58
C SER A 13 -27.10 -38.88 -22.53
N ASN A 14 -26.44 -37.90 -23.16
CA ASN A 14 -26.77 -36.46 -23.24
C ASN A 14 -25.99 -35.51 -22.31
N TYR A 15 -24.71 -35.81 -22.04
CA TYR A 15 -23.76 -34.85 -21.45
C TYR A 15 -22.54 -34.56 -22.35
N VAL A 16 -22.65 -34.77 -23.67
CA VAL A 16 -21.52 -34.63 -24.62
C VAL A 16 -21.81 -33.64 -25.76
N SER A 17 -23.00 -33.04 -25.86
CA SER A 17 -23.35 -32.16 -27.00
C SER A 17 -23.23 -30.64 -26.74
N ASN A 18 -22.91 -30.20 -25.52
CA ASN A 18 -22.74 -28.76 -25.19
C ASN A 18 -21.31 -28.35 -24.81
N GLN A 19 -20.33 -29.24 -24.88
CA GLN A 19 -18.90 -28.91 -24.71
C GLN A 19 -18.21 -28.56 -26.04
N THR A 20 -18.74 -29.02 -27.17
CA THR A 20 -18.12 -28.83 -28.49
C THR A 20 -18.28 -27.41 -29.07
N SER A 21 -19.24 -26.62 -28.61
CA SER A 21 -19.37 -25.21 -29.04
C SER A 21 -18.50 -24.23 -28.25
N LEU A 22 -18.12 -24.58 -27.00
CA LEU A 22 -17.24 -23.78 -26.15
C LEU A 22 -15.76 -24.00 -26.47
N LEU A 23 -15.38 -25.25 -26.85
CA LEU A 23 -14.01 -25.52 -27.31
C LEU A 23 -13.70 -24.79 -28.62
N ASN A 24 -14.63 -24.71 -29.59
CA ASN A 24 -14.35 -24.08 -30.89
C ASN A 24 -14.19 -22.54 -30.82
N SER A 25 -14.79 -21.87 -29.82
CA SER A 25 -14.60 -20.43 -29.58
C SER A 25 -13.34 -20.10 -28.76
N LEU A 26 -12.84 -21.05 -27.95
CA LEU A 26 -11.58 -20.91 -27.22
C LEU A 26 -10.38 -21.22 -28.12
N THR A 27 -10.49 -22.20 -29.03
CA THR A 27 -9.41 -22.55 -29.97
C THR A 27 -9.12 -21.47 -31.02
N TYR A 28 -10.10 -20.61 -31.35
CA TYR A 28 -9.87 -19.52 -32.30
C TYR A 28 -9.10 -18.33 -31.69
N ILE A 29 -9.08 -18.19 -30.36
CA ILE A 29 -8.32 -17.17 -29.64
C ILE A 29 -6.96 -17.74 -29.19
N ASP A 30 -6.92 -18.99 -28.71
CA ASP A 30 -5.66 -19.65 -28.30
C ASP A 30 -4.69 -19.85 -29.49
N GLN A 31 -5.18 -20.11 -30.70
CA GLN A 31 -4.32 -20.26 -31.89
C GLN A 31 -3.76 -18.93 -32.44
N GLN A 32 -4.15 -17.77 -31.88
CA GLN A 32 -3.52 -16.48 -32.20
C GLN A 32 -2.63 -15.92 -31.08
N MET A 33 -2.54 -16.58 -29.92
CA MET A 33 -1.69 -16.14 -28.80
C MET A 33 -0.36 -16.92 -28.67
N ASP A 34 -0.14 -17.98 -29.43
CA ASP A 34 1.07 -18.82 -29.34
C ASP A 34 2.32 -18.32 -30.11
N THR A 35 2.36 -17.06 -30.53
CA THR A 35 3.59 -16.47 -31.13
C THR A 35 3.78 -15.01 -30.74
N ILE A 36 4.13 -14.73 -29.48
CA ILE A 36 4.61 -13.41 -29.05
C ILE A 36 5.93 -13.53 -28.29
N THR A 37 6.99 -13.38 -29.09
CA THR A 37 8.29 -12.71 -28.83
C THR A 37 9.11 -13.09 -27.60
N SER A 38 10.30 -13.64 -27.89
CA SER A 38 11.51 -13.57 -27.07
C SER A 38 11.77 -12.15 -26.54
N THR A 39 11.31 -11.85 -25.34
CA THR A 39 11.68 -10.64 -24.58
C THR A 39 13.13 -10.77 -24.15
N THR A 40 14.03 -10.00 -24.77
CA THR A 40 15.42 -9.90 -24.35
C THR A 40 15.49 -9.35 -22.93
N VAL A 41 15.84 -10.22 -21.97
CA VAL A 41 16.10 -9.85 -20.58
C VAL A 41 17.37 -9.01 -20.53
N TYR A 42 17.28 -7.79 -19.99
CA TYR A 42 18.43 -6.92 -19.81
C TYR A 42 18.87 -6.97 -18.35
N LYS A 43 20.10 -7.38 -18.05
CA LYS A 43 20.65 -7.38 -16.69
C LYS A 43 21.74 -6.31 -16.59
N PRO A 44 21.47 -5.12 -16.02
CA PRO A 44 22.50 -4.11 -15.83
C PRO A 44 23.54 -4.56 -14.81
N SER A 45 24.78 -4.08 -14.93
CA SER A 45 25.82 -4.37 -13.92
C SER A 45 25.54 -3.71 -12.56
N PHE A 46 24.75 -2.64 -12.55
CA PHE A 46 24.48 -1.82 -11.37
C PHE A 46 23.17 -2.18 -10.67
N HIS A 47 22.43 -3.15 -11.20
CA HIS A 47 21.19 -3.62 -10.61
C HIS A 47 21.19 -5.15 -10.60
N ASP A 48 21.04 -5.74 -9.41
CA ASP A 48 21.25 -7.18 -9.22
C ASP A 48 20.20 -8.05 -9.93
N HIS A 49 19.02 -7.48 -10.19
CA HIS A 49 17.88 -8.17 -10.78
C HIS A 49 17.76 -7.94 -12.28
N PRO A 50 17.20 -8.91 -13.03
CA PRO A 50 16.85 -8.72 -14.43
C PRO A 50 15.81 -7.60 -14.59
N LEU A 51 16.00 -6.81 -15.64
CA LEU A 51 15.08 -5.78 -16.07
C LEU A 51 14.34 -6.23 -17.34
N PHE A 52 13.03 -5.96 -17.35
CA PHE A 52 12.12 -6.34 -18.42
C PHE A 52 11.65 -5.07 -19.15
N PRO A 53 11.67 -5.03 -20.49
CA PRO A 53 11.17 -3.88 -21.22
C PRO A 53 9.68 -3.72 -20.94
N SER A 54 9.23 -2.47 -20.82
CA SER A 54 7.81 -2.17 -20.74
C SER A 54 7.44 -0.95 -21.57
N ALA A 55 6.29 -1.02 -22.23
CA ALA A 55 5.68 0.12 -22.92
C ALA A 55 4.77 0.94 -22.00
N ARG A 56 4.58 0.52 -20.75
CA ARG A 56 3.68 1.15 -19.77
C ARG A 56 4.15 2.55 -19.39
N PHE A 57 3.18 3.45 -19.19
CA PHE A 57 3.47 4.79 -18.69
C PHE A 57 3.24 4.84 -17.19
N VAL A 58 4.25 5.31 -16.46
CA VAL A 58 4.24 5.32 -14.99
C VAL A 58 4.73 6.67 -14.48
N ASN A 59 4.14 7.14 -13.38
CA ASN A 59 4.59 8.36 -12.70
C ASN A 59 5.25 7.95 -11.38
N THR A 60 6.56 7.72 -11.43
CA THR A 60 7.33 7.12 -10.33
C THR A 60 8.75 7.70 -10.30
N TYR A 61 9.53 7.30 -9.29
CA TYR A 61 10.97 7.54 -9.27
C TYR A 61 11.69 6.54 -10.18
N CYS A 62 12.58 7.02 -11.04
CA CYS A 62 13.45 6.14 -11.81
C CYS A 62 14.58 5.59 -10.93
N GLY A 63 14.77 4.28 -10.89
CA GLY A 63 15.83 3.64 -10.10
C GLY A 63 17.27 3.99 -10.44
N GLY A 64 17.51 4.52 -11.64
CA GLY A 64 18.82 5.01 -12.06
C GLY A 64 19.09 6.45 -11.63
N CYS A 65 18.26 7.40 -12.10
CA CYS A 65 18.49 8.82 -11.88
C CYS A 65 17.79 9.43 -10.66
N HIS A 66 16.91 8.68 -9.97
CA HIS A 66 16.15 9.11 -8.79
C HIS A 66 15.25 10.33 -8.99
N GLU A 67 14.96 10.69 -10.24
CA GLU A 67 14.02 11.76 -10.58
C GLU A 67 12.59 11.23 -10.60
N LYS A 68 11.66 12.01 -10.04
CA LYS A 68 10.22 11.72 -10.06
C LYS A 68 9.56 12.38 -11.26
N GLU A 69 9.33 11.61 -12.31
CA GLU A 69 8.68 12.10 -13.51
C GLU A 69 7.75 11.05 -14.15
N THR A 70 7.07 11.45 -15.23
CA THR A 70 6.31 10.51 -16.05
C THR A 70 7.28 9.82 -16.99
N ILE A 71 7.43 8.51 -16.82
CA ILE A 71 8.28 7.65 -17.62
C ILE A 71 7.43 7.04 -18.74
N TYR A 72 7.81 7.32 -20.00
CA TYR A 72 7.13 6.79 -21.18
C TYR A 72 7.84 5.52 -21.68
N GLY A 73 7.40 4.37 -21.17
CA GLY A 73 8.08 3.10 -21.37
C GLY A 73 9.49 3.09 -20.75
N GLY A 74 10.17 1.96 -20.84
CA GLY A 74 11.48 1.77 -20.22
C GLY A 74 11.65 0.35 -19.78
N TYR A 75 12.16 0.18 -18.56
CA TYR A 75 12.34 -1.14 -17.98
C TYR A 75 11.78 -1.21 -16.57
N TYR A 76 11.23 -2.36 -16.20
CA TYR A 76 10.82 -2.64 -14.84
C TYR A 76 11.59 -3.81 -14.24
N CYS A 77 11.77 -3.77 -12.94
CA CYS A 77 12.28 -4.86 -12.13
C CYS A 77 11.09 -5.63 -11.57
N ASN A 78 11.07 -6.95 -11.77
CA ASN A 78 10.00 -7.83 -11.29
C ASN A 78 10.34 -8.53 -9.96
N GLU A 79 11.40 -8.08 -9.28
CA GLU A 79 11.83 -8.69 -8.02
C GLU A 79 11.06 -8.09 -6.83
N LEU A 80 10.50 -8.97 -6.00
CA LEU A 80 9.80 -8.58 -4.78
C LEU A 80 10.76 -7.83 -3.84
N LYS A 81 10.33 -6.68 -3.31
CA LYS A 81 11.11 -5.81 -2.39
C LYS A 81 12.30 -5.08 -3.03
N CYS A 82 12.40 -5.06 -4.36
CA CYS A 82 13.30 -4.13 -5.00
C CYS A 82 12.84 -2.68 -4.73
N PRO A 83 13.68 -1.79 -4.14
CA PRO A 83 13.29 -0.42 -3.86
C PRO A 83 13.03 0.41 -5.12
N TYR A 84 13.56 -0.06 -6.26
CA TYR A 84 13.50 0.62 -7.54
C TYR A 84 12.89 -0.29 -8.60
N TRP A 85 11.58 -0.21 -8.76
CA TRP A 85 10.86 -1.12 -9.64
C TRP A 85 10.79 -0.66 -11.10
N PHE A 86 11.10 0.61 -11.42
CA PHE A 86 11.04 1.12 -12.79
C PHE A 86 12.23 2.04 -13.13
N PHE A 87 12.66 2.00 -14.39
CA PHE A 87 13.83 2.71 -14.90
C PHE A 87 13.49 3.36 -16.25
N HIS A 88 13.98 4.58 -16.47
CA HIS A 88 14.04 5.12 -17.82
C HIS A 88 14.85 4.17 -18.72
N LYS A 89 14.45 4.05 -20.00
CA LYS A 89 15.22 3.33 -21.01
C LYS A 89 16.70 3.74 -21.01
N LYS A 90 16.97 5.05 -21.10
CA LYS A 90 18.33 5.63 -21.06
C LYS A 90 19.11 5.34 -19.78
N CYS A 91 18.42 5.21 -18.64
CA CYS A 91 19.08 4.94 -17.35
C CYS A 91 19.40 3.46 -17.19
N ALA A 92 18.50 2.57 -17.63
CA ALA A 92 18.76 1.13 -17.67
C ALA A 92 19.92 0.82 -18.64
N GLU A 93 19.89 1.42 -19.83
CA GLU A 93 20.88 1.25 -20.90
C GLU A 93 22.11 2.16 -20.73
N ALA A 94 22.33 2.72 -19.53
CA ALA A 94 23.47 3.60 -19.29
C ALA A 94 24.80 2.85 -19.51
N PRO A 95 25.78 3.46 -20.21
CA PRO A 95 27.04 2.81 -20.53
C PRO A 95 27.84 2.48 -19.26
N LEU A 96 28.50 1.33 -19.24
CA LEU A 96 29.32 0.88 -18.11
C LEU A 96 30.54 1.77 -17.88
N GLU A 97 31.07 2.34 -18.95
CA GLU A 97 32.24 3.20 -18.94
C GLU A 97 31.97 4.45 -19.78
N ILE A 98 32.38 5.62 -19.29
CA ILE A 98 32.29 6.89 -20.03
C ILE A 98 33.60 7.67 -19.95
N ASN A 99 33.89 8.43 -21.01
CA ASN A 99 34.92 9.45 -20.99
C ASN A 99 34.25 10.82 -20.77
N HIS A 100 34.38 11.36 -19.56
CA HIS A 100 33.68 12.58 -19.17
C HIS A 100 34.57 13.82 -19.40
N PRO A 101 34.11 14.90 -20.08
CA PRO A 101 34.97 16.06 -20.38
C PRO A 101 35.52 16.81 -19.17
N SER A 102 34.80 16.80 -18.05
CA SER A 102 35.30 17.38 -16.78
C SER A 102 36.33 16.50 -16.07
N HIS A 103 36.56 15.29 -16.57
CA HIS A 103 37.58 14.35 -16.09
C HIS A 103 38.14 13.53 -17.28
N PRO A 104 38.88 14.16 -18.21
CA PRO A 104 39.33 13.51 -19.43
C PRO A 104 40.54 12.58 -19.21
N GLN A 105 41.19 12.66 -18.04
CA GLN A 105 42.42 11.90 -17.78
C GLN A 105 42.17 10.40 -17.62
N HIS A 106 41.02 10.02 -17.06
CA HIS A 106 40.66 8.61 -16.87
C HIS A 106 39.17 8.38 -17.16
N PRO A 107 38.80 7.20 -17.68
CA PRO A 107 37.41 6.82 -17.86
C PRO A 107 36.72 6.64 -16.50
N LEU A 108 35.43 6.94 -16.45
CA LEU A 108 34.58 6.71 -15.29
C LEU A 108 33.77 5.43 -15.47
N GLN A 109 33.75 4.60 -14.43
CA GLN A 109 33.01 3.35 -14.38
C GLN A 109 31.70 3.54 -13.62
N LEU A 110 30.61 2.99 -14.15
CA LEU A 110 29.31 2.95 -13.49
C LEU A 110 29.33 1.94 -12.34
N THR A 111 29.02 2.41 -11.13
CA THR A 111 29.03 1.60 -9.90
C THR A 111 27.72 1.70 -9.14
N SER A 112 27.32 0.61 -8.52
CA SER A 112 26.18 0.51 -7.59
C SER A 112 26.59 0.44 -6.12
N LYS A 113 27.90 0.46 -5.84
CA LYS A 113 28.40 0.36 -4.46
C LYS A 113 28.05 1.64 -3.71
N ALA A 114 27.29 1.49 -2.63
CA ALA A 114 27.02 2.58 -1.69
C ALA A 114 28.36 3.10 -1.13
N GLN A 115 28.69 4.34 -1.48
CA GLN A 115 29.82 5.07 -0.92
C GLN A 115 29.36 6.48 -0.63
N ASP A 116 29.70 6.98 0.56
CA ASP A 116 29.34 8.33 0.95
C ASP A 116 30.07 9.37 0.11
N GLY A 117 29.32 10.38 -0.32
CA GLY A 117 29.84 11.66 -0.75
C GLY A 117 29.13 12.25 -1.96
N LEU A 118 29.45 13.51 -2.21
CA LEU A 118 28.74 14.36 -3.15
C LEU A 118 29.22 14.15 -4.59
N CYS A 119 28.35 14.40 -5.56
CA CYS A 119 28.70 14.51 -6.96
C CYS A 119 29.69 15.67 -7.15
N ASN A 120 30.81 15.44 -7.83
CA ASN A 120 31.84 16.47 -8.04
C ASN A 120 31.36 17.65 -8.91
N LEU A 121 30.29 17.46 -9.68
CA LEU A 121 29.74 18.48 -10.57
C LEU A 121 28.61 19.27 -9.91
N CYS A 122 27.60 18.58 -9.39
CA CYS A 122 26.40 19.23 -8.85
C CYS A 122 26.35 19.32 -7.32
N GLU A 123 27.28 18.65 -6.63
CA GLU A 123 27.37 18.60 -5.16
C GLU A 123 26.12 18.04 -4.46
N SER A 124 25.21 17.39 -5.19
CA SER A 124 24.16 16.58 -4.60
C SER A 124 24.73 15.27 -4.05
N TYR A 125 24.01 14.64 -3.14
CA TYR A 125 24.33 13.28 -2.73
C TYR A 125 24.30 12.35 -3.94
N ASN A 126 25.37 11.57 -4.12
CA ASN A 126 25.36 10.50 -5.11
C ASN A 126 24.53 9.35 -4.55
N PHE A 127 23.40 9.09 -5.20
CA PHE A 127 22.66 7.86 -4.99
C PHE A 127 23.13 6.84 -6.03
N PRO A 128 23.43 5.59 -5.63
CA PRO A 128 23.68 4.52 -6.59
C PRO A 128 22.50 4.37 -7.57
N PRO A 129 22.76 4.13 -8.87
CA PRO A 129 24.06 4.06 -9.52
C PRO A 129 24.69 5.42 -9.84
N PHE A 130 26.01 5.52 -9.81
CA PHE A 130 26.78 6.72 -10.18
C PHE A 130 28.08 6.35 -10.89
N TYR A 131 28.70 7.29 -11.60
CA TYR A 131 29.98 7.09 -12.26
C TYR A 131 31.13 7.46 -11.32
N SER A 132 32.17 6.64 -11.27
CA SER A 132 33.36 6.86 -10.44
C SER A 132 34.63 6.51 -11.18
N CYS A 133 35.68 7.27 -10.92
CA CYS A 133 37.03 6.95 -11.37
C CYS A 133 37.67 5.92 -10.44
N SER A 134 38.33 4.90 -10.97
CA SER A 134 39.04 3.91 -10.17
C SER A 134 40.41 4.39 -9.67
N THR A 135 40.98 5.41 -10.30
CA THR A 135 42.32 5.93 -10.01
C THR A 135 42.31 7.20 -9.15
N CYS A 136 41.19 7.93 -9.07
CA CYS A 136 41.07 9.14 -8.24
C CYS A 136 39.69 9.21 -7.56
N LEU A 137 39.49 10.20 -6.67
CA LEU A 137 38.24 10.38 -5.92
C LEU A 137 37.12 11.07 -6.71
N PHE A 138 37.23 11.13 -8.05
CA PHE A 138 36.23 11.78 -8.90
C PHE A 138 35.00 10.89 -9.10
N LYS A 139 33.83 11.41 -8.75
CA LYS A 139 32.54 10.75 -8.83
C LYS A 139 31.43 11.71 -9.25
N VAL A 140 30.53 11.25 -10.09
CA VAL A 140 29.39 12.04 -10.57
C VAL A 140 28.15 11.16 -10.60
N ASP A 141 27.00 11.72 -10.23
CA ASP A 141 25.73 11.02 -10.29
C ASP A 141 25.40 10.59 -11.74
N LEU A 142 24.43 9.69 -11.89
CA LEU A 142 24.07 9.16 -13.22
C LEU A 142 23.67 10.27 -14.19
N ILE A 143 22.95 11.30 -13.73
CA ILE A 143 22.49 12.41 -14.59
C ILE A 143 23.69 13.22 -15.06
N CYS A 144 24.58 13.60 -14.15
CA CYS A 144 25.77 14.39 -14.41
C CYS A 144 26.81 13.62 -15.26
N GLY A 145 26.91 12.29 -15.11
CA GLY A 145 27.76 11.49 -15.98
C GLY A 145 27.20 11.35 -17.40
N MET A 146 25.88 11.29 -17.55
CA MET A 146 25.22 11.18 -18.86
C MET A 146 24.97 12.53 -19.54
N LYS A 147 24.94 13.64 -18.79
CA LYS A 147 24.75 15.00 -19.32
C LYS A 147 26.08 15.74 -19.38
N LEU A 148 26.38 16.28 -20.55
CA LEU A 148 27.45 17.25 -20.72
C LEU A 148 27.05 18.56 -20.03
N LEU A 149 27.79 18.97 -18.99
CA LEU A 149 27.65 20.25 -18.30
C LEU A 149 28.85 21.16 -18.65
N PRO A 150 28.76 21.99 -19.70
CA PRO A 150 29.81 22.94 -20.03
C PRO A 150 30.04 23.94 -18.89
N SER A 151 31.30 24.32 -18.65
CA SER A 151 31.67 25.34 -17.66
C SER A 151 31.11 26.73 -18.01
N ALA A 152 30.87 26.99 -19.29
CA ALA A 152 30.23 28.20 -19.79
C ALA A 152 29.42 27.88 -21.05
N ILE A 153 28.33 28.61 -21.24
CA ILE A 153 27.47 28.56 -22.43
C ILE A 153 27.50 29.95 -23.06
N GLU A 154 28.20 30.08 -24.20
CA GLU A 154 28.40 31.37 -24.88
C GLU A 154 27.14 31.87 -25.57
N HIS A 155 26.32 30.97 -26.08
CA HIS A 155 25.11 31.28 -26.86
C HIS A 155 23.89 30.49 -26.34
N PRO A 156 23.32 30.87 -25.18
CA PRO A 156 22.12 30.25 -24.66
C PRO A 156 20.89 30.58 -25.51
N LEU A 157 19.89 29.69 -25.57
CA LEU A 157 18.67 29.93 -26.36
C LEU A 157 17.61 30.71 -25.58
N CYS A 158 17.68 30.68 -24.25
CA CYS A 158 16.69 31.31 -23.38
C CYS A 158 17.06 32.73 -22.93
N HIS A 159 18.28 33.19 -23.24
CA HIS A 159 18.85 34.45 -22.76
C HIS A 159 19.95 34.94 -23.72
N ASP A 160 20.25 36.24 -23.72
CA ASP A 160 21.18 36.83 -24.70
C ASP A 160 22.65 36.87 -24.24
N HIS A 161 22.90 36.85 -22.93
CA HIS A 161 24.27 36.89 -22.39
C HIS A 161 24.83 35.49 -22.13
N PRO A 162 26.16 35.31 -22.22
CA PRO A 162 26.81 34.08 -21.82
C PRO A 162 26.48 33.70 -20.38
N LEU A 163 26.30 32.40 -20.15
CA LEU A 163 26.03 31.86 -18.83
C LEU A 163 27.22 31.07 -18.32
N ALA A 164 27.60 31.30 -17.07
CA ALA A 164 28.61 30.51 -16.40
C ALA A 164 27.95 29.41 -15.55
N PHE A 165 28.58 28.24 -15.52
CA PHE A 165 28.17 27.18 -14.62
C PHE A 165 28.28 27.66 -13.18
N PHE A 166 27.17 27.57 -12.44
CA PHE A 166 27.07 28.04 -11.07
C PHE A 166 26.59 26.92 -10.15
N LYS A 167 27.39 26.68 -9.11
CA LYS A 167 27.09 25.76 -8.02
C LYS A 167 26.19 26.47 -7.02
N SER A 168 24.87 26.37 -7.21
CA SER A 168 23.89 26.96 -6.29
C SER A 168 23.56 26.02 -5.13
N ARG A 169 23.39 26.60 -3.94
CA ARG A 169 22.89 25.94 -2.71
C ARG A 169 21.63 26.63 -2.15
N LYS A 170 20.94 27.45 -2.96
CA LYS A 170 19.80 28.27 -2.52
C LYS A 170 18.60 28.12 -3.44
N ASP A 171 17.40 28.25 -2.85
CA ASP A 171 16.08 28.26 -3.49
C ASP A 171 15.89 29.50 -4.39
N ILE A 172 16.67 29.59 -5.47
CA ILE A 172 16.59 30.68 -6.44
C ILE A 172 15.72 30.18 -7.62
N PRO A 173 14.67 30.92 -8.02
CA PRO A 173 13.86 30.53 -9.16
C PRO A 173 14.63 30.67 -10.47
N CYS A 174 14.40 29.73 -11.39
CA CYS A 174 14.89 29.82 -12.75
C CYS A 174 14.09 30.87 -13.53
N GLU A 175 14.76 31.76 -14.24
CA GLU A 175 14.08 32.80 -15.03
C GLU A 175 13.21 32.20 -16.16
N ALA A 176 13.73 31.18 -16.86
CA ALA A 176 13.05 30.61 -18.04
C ALA A 176 11.79 29.80 -17.72
N CYS A 177 11.75 29.07 -16.59
CA CYS A 177 10.59 28.25 -16.23
C CYS A 177 9.85 28.71 -14.96
N SER A 178 10.43 29.68 -14.25
CA SER A 178 9.98 30.18 -12.95
C SER A 178 9.92 29.11 -11.84
N GLU A 179 10.45 27.90 -12.07
CA GLU A 179 10.57 26.85 -11.06
C GLU A 179 11.84 26.98 -10.23
N ASP A 180 11.80 26.54 -8.98
CA ASP A 180 12.95 26.64 -8.06
C ASP A 180 14.08 25.74 -8.57
N ILE A 181 15.32 26.24 -8.47
CA ILE A 181 16.49 25.49 -8.91
C ILE A 181 17.03 24.64 -7.77
N TRP A 182 16.96 23.33 -7.96
CA TRP A 182 17.57 22.33 -7.09
C TRP A 182 18.76 21.71 -7.84
N GLY A 183 19.97 22.04 -7.40
CA GLY A 183 21.21 21.48 -7.97
C GLY A 183 21.90 22.36 -9.03
N PRO A 184 22.54 21.76 -10.05
CA PRO A 184 23.46 22.46 -10.95
C PRO A 184 22.71 23.45 -11.84
N SER A 185 23.25 24.67 -11.93
CA SER A 185 22.57 25.81 -12.52
C SER A 185 23.53 26.65 -13.36
N TYR A 186 22.97 27.59 -14.12
CA TYR A 186 23.72 28.56 -14.90
C TYR A 186 23.35 29.96 -14.45
N LEU A 187 24.36 30.78 -14.18
CA LEU A 187 24.22 32.16 -13.76
C LEU A 187 24.66 33.09 -14.89
N CYS A 188 23.82 34.06 -15.22
CA CYS A 188 24.23 35.25 -15.95
C CYS A 188 24.80 36.25 -14.94
N TYR A 189 26.09 36.55 -14.99
CA TYR A 189 26.69 37.57 -14.11
C TYR A 189 26.22 38.99 -14.42
N GLU A 190 25.91 39.27 -15.69
CA GLU A 190 25.48 40.60 -16.15
C GLU A 190 24.07 40.94 -15.65
N CYS A 191 23.13 39.99 -15.78
CA CYS A 191 21.75 40.20 -15.36
C CYS A 191 21.43 39.67 -13.95
N ASN A 192 22.35 38.94 -13.32
CA ASN A 192 22.14 38.24 -12.05
C ASN A 192 20.93 37.29 -12.08
N LEU A 193 20.73 36.60 -13.21
CA LEU A 193 19.63 35.66 -13.46
C LEU A 193 20.13 34.22 -13.44
N ASN A 194 19.32 33.32 -12.89
CA ASN A 194 19.66 31.90 -12.77
C ASN A 194 18.79 31.03 -13.69
N PHE A 195 19.38 29.97 -14.22
CA PHE A 195 18.73 29.05 -15.15
C PHE A 195 19.02 27.60 -14.76
N HIS A 196 18.04 26.70 -14.83
CA HIS A 196 18.34 25.26 -14.80
C HIS A 196 19.19 24.89 -16.01
N HIS A 197 20.06 23.88 -15.88
CA HIS A 197 20.81 23.32 -17.01
C HIS A 197 19.91 23.06 -18.24
N ASP A 198 18.79 22.36 -18.05
CA ASP A 198 17.92 22.01 -19.17
C ASP A 198 17.09 23.21 -19.68
N CYS A 199 17.04 24.32 -18.92
CA CYS A 199 16.34 25.54 -19.31
C CYS A 199 17.21 26.47 -20.17
N VAL A 200 18.53 26.29 -20.19
CA VAL A 200 19.43 27.11 -21.02
C VAL A 200 19.19 26.90 -22.51
N TYR A 201 18.88 25.67 -22.88
CA TYR A 201 18.57 25.25 -24.25
C TYR A 201 17.09 25.37 -24.60
N LEU A 202 16.32 26.08 -23.76
CA LEU A 202 14.89 26.19 -23.94
C LEU A 202 14.56 27.23 -25.01
N SER A 203 14.08 26.77 -26.17
CA SER A 203 13.58 27.67 -27.22
C SER A 203 12.20 28.22 -26.85
N GLY A 204 11.95 29.49 -27.18
CA GLY A 204 10.63 30.11 -27.06
C GLY A 204 9.57 29.46 -27.97
N GLU A 205 9.99 28.72 -28.99
CA GLU A 205 9.11 28.03 -29.93
C GLU A 205 9.72 26.68 -30.37
N VAL A 206 8.92 25.61 -30.41
CA VAL A 206 9.40 24.26 -30.75
C VAL A 206 8.42 23.52 -31.66
N ASN A 207 8.95 22.68 -32.55
CA ASN A 207 8.16 21.72 -33.32
C ASN A 207 8.05 20.42 -32.54
N HIS A 208 6.85 20.06 -32.09
CA HIS A 208 6.67 18.91 -31.20
C HIS A 208 6.18 17.67 -31.94
N PRO A 209 6.72 16.46 -31.70
CA PRO A 209 6.31 15.24 -32.41
C PRO A 209 4.80 14.93 -32.26
N CYS A 210 4.25 15.15 -31.06
CA CYS A 210 2.81 14.96 -30.82
C CYS A 210 1.94 16.11 -31.35
N HIS A 211 2.54 17.17 -31.90
CA HIS A 211 1.83 18.31 -32.50
C HIS A 211 2.66 18.91 -33.63
N SER A 212 2.72 18.23 -34.77
CA SER A 212 3.61 18.58 -35.88
C SER A 212 3.08 19.65 -36.84
N LYS A 213 1.77 19.97 -36.78
CA LYS A 213 1.14 20.89 -37.75
C LYS A 213 1.54 22.34 -37.52
N HIS A 214 1.72 22.73 -36.27
CA HIS A 214 2.11 24.09 -35.89
C HIS A 214 3.20 24.01 -34.85
N PRO A 215 4.17 24.94 -34.89
CA PRO A 215 5.06 25.12 -33.77
C PRO A 215 4.28 25.56 -32.52
N ILE A 216 4.76 25.14 -31.35
CA ILE A 216 4.17 25.48 -30.05
C ILE A 216 5.08 26.49 -29.34
N LYS A 217 4.47 27.50 -28.72
CA LYS A 217 5.20 28.62 -28.09
C LYS A 217 5.21 28.47 -26.57
N LEU A 218 6.30 28.85 -25.95
CA LEU A 218 6.40 28.88 -24.49
C LEU A 218 5.65 30.09 -23.97
N ASN A 219 4.69 29.86 -23.09
CA ASN A 219 3.90 30.90 -22.48
C ASN A 219 3.88 30.74 -20.96
N ALA A 220 3.88 31.87 -20.25
CA ALA A 220 3.46 31.86 -18.84
C ALA A 220 1.99 31.45 -18.78
N THR A 221 1.65 30.49 -17.93
CA THR A 221 0.31 29.90 -17.84
C THR A 221 -0.75 30.98 -17.51
N LYS A 222 -0.35 31.99 -16.72
CA LYS A 222 -1.19 33.15 -16.38
C LYS A 222 -1.52 34.06 -17.57
N ASN A 223 -0.72 34.03 -18.64
CA ASN A 223 -0.92 34.86 -19.83
C ASN A 223 -1.83 34.17 -20.87
N LEU A 224 -2.20 32.91 -20.65
CA LEU A 224 -3.14 32.20 -21.51
C LEU A 224 -4.56 32.67 -21.21
N ILE A 225 -5.36 32.85 -22.27
CA ILE A 225 -6.80 33.11 -22.18
C ILE A 225 -7.52 32.02 -21.38
N ASP A 226 -8.68 32.34 -20.81
CA ASP A 226 -9.34 31.47 -19.83
C ASP A 226 -9.80 30.12 -20.38
N ASP A 227 -10.17 30.07 -21.66
CA ASP A 227 -10.57 28.87 -22.39
C ASP A 227 -9.38 28.06 -22.96
N ALA A 228 -8.16 28.57 -22.80
CA ALA A 228 -6.97 27.84 -23.20
C ALA A 228 -6.76 26.60 -22.34
N GLN A 229 -6.31 25.54 -22.98
CA GLN A 229 -5.95 24.29 -22.35
C GLN A 229 -4.73 24.50 -21.43
N LYS A 230 -4.89 24.33 -20.11
CA LYS A 230 -3.80 24.50 -19.11
C LYS A 230 -3.23 23.17 -18.58
N ILE A 231 -3.79 22.04 -19.02
CA ILE A 231 -3.33 20.70 -18.65
C ILE A 231 -2.47 20.13 -19.77
N CYS A 232 -1.32 19.56 -19.41
CA CYS A 232 -0.44 18.87 -20.35
C CYS A 232 -1.16 17.70 -21.02
N PHE A 233 -1.08 17.65 -22.36
CA PHE A 233 -1.67 16.61 -23.20
C PHE A 233 -1.24 15.18 -22.81
N SER A 234 0.04 15.00 -22.46
CA SER A 234 0.64 13.68 -22.24
C SER A 234 0.52 13.22 -20.77
N CYS A 235 1.09 13.98 -19.82
CA CYS A 235 1.11 13.56 -18.41
C CYS A 235 -0.12 13.98 -17.60
N LYS A 236 -1.09 14.68 -18.21
CA LYS A 236 -2.35 15.13 -17.58
C LYS A 236 -2.16 16.04 -16.35
N LYS A 237 -0.94 16.54 -16.10
CA LYS A 237 -0.64 17.48 -15.02
C LYS A 237 -0.94 18.91 -15.46
N GLN A 238 -1.64 19.66 -14.62
CA GLN A 238 -1.83 21.09 -14.79
C GLN A 238 -0.53 21.81 -14.45
N GLN A 239 0.01 22.57 -15.40
CA GLN A 239 1.18 23.41 -15.15
C GLN A 239 0.72 24.74 -14.54
N LYS A 240 1.47 25.23 -13.54
CA LYS A 240 1.11 26.48 -12.84
C LYS A 240 1.90 27.68 -13.35
N LYS A 241 3.16 27.47 -13.75
CA LYS A 241 4.10 28.55 -14.09
C LYS A 241 4.22 28.73 -15.60
N VAL A 242 4.86 27.81 -16.30
CA VAL A 242 5.03 27.87 -17.77
C VAL A 242 4.53 26.61 -18.48
N ILE A 243 4.12 26.75 -19.73
CA ILE A 243 3.65 25.65 -20.57
C ILE A 243 3.89 25.99 -22.05
N TYR A 244 4.19 24.99 -22.87
CA TYR A 244 4.15 25.19 -24.32
C TYR A 244 2.71 25.10 -24.81
N HIS A 245 2.29 26.07 -25.60
CA HIS A 245 0.93 26.21 -26.08
C HIS A 245 0.87 26.56 -27.56
N CYS A 246 -0.06 25.93 -28.28
CA CYS A 246 -0.48 26.33 -29.62
C CYS A 246 -1.85 26.99 -29.54
N SER A 247 -1.91 28.30 -29.82
CA SER A 247 -3.17 29.06 -29.85
C SER A 247 -4.12 28.62 -30.97
N ILE A 248 -3.59 28.12 -32.09
CA ILE A 248 -4.38 27.69 -33.24
C ILE A 248 -5.15 26.39 -32.94
N CYS A 249 -4.49 25.44 -32.26
CA CYS A 249 -5.04 24.12 -31.99
C CYS A 249 -5.51 23.90 -30.55
N ASN A 250 -5.37 24.92 -29.69
CA ASN A 250 -5.59 24.83 -28.25
C ASN A 250 -4.86 23.61 -27.62
N PHE A 251 -3.63 23.36 -28.08
CA PHE A 251 -2.80 22.22 -27.64
C PHE A 251 -1.77 22.70 -26.63
N SER A 252 -1.61 21.96 -25.53
CA SER A 252 -0.65 22.32 -24.48
C SER A 252 0.13 21.13 -23.96
N ILE A 253 1.42 21.34 -23.70
CA ILE A 253 2.34 20.31 -23.21
C ILE A 253 3.36 20.92 -22.24
N CYS A 254 3.68 20.20 -21.17
CA CYS A 254 4.64 20.69 -20.18
C CYS A 254 6.08 20.50 -20.64
N LEU A 255 6.99 21.27 -20.06
CA LEU A 255 8.44 21.22 -20.30
C LEU A 255 9.00 19.80 -20.30
N VAL A 256 8.64 18.99 -19.28
CA VAL A 256 9.11 17.61 -19.13
C VAL A 256 8.66 16.75 -20.30
N CYS A 257 7.40 16.85 -20.71
CA CYS A 257 6.85 16.07 -21.81
C CYS A 257 7.29 16.60 -23.18
N THR A 258 7.69 17.87 -23.29
CA THR A 258 8.34 18.40 -24.49
C THR A 258 9.74 17.82 -24.66
N ARG A 259 10.51 17.69 -23.57
CA ARG A 259 11.86 17.11 -23.56
C ARG A 259 11.85 15.60 -23.75
N ASN A 260 10.89 14.92 -23.12
CA ASN A 260 10.69 13.48 -23.20
C ASN A 260 9.30 13.23 -23.79
N PRO A 261 9.11 13.34 -25.12
CA PRO A 261 7.82 13.12 -25.75
C PRO A 261 7.38 11.65 -25.63
N PRO A 262 6.08 11.37 -25.43
CA PRO A 262 5.59 10.01 -25.46
C PRO A 262 5.77 9.40 -26.86
N PRO A 263 5.97 8.07 -26.97
CA PRO A 263 6.10 7.39 -28.24
C PRO A 263 4.83 7.56 -29.09
N LEU A 264 5.00 7.93 -30.36
CA LEU A 264 3.87 8.11 -31.29
C LEU A 264 3.25 6.78 -31.71
N VAL A 265 4.06 5.73 -31.78
CA VAL A 265 3.63 4.36 -32.09
C VAL A 265 4.22 3.46 -31.02
N ILE A 266 3.39 2.57 -30.49
CA ILE A 266 3.79 1.50 -29.60
C ILE A 266 3.54 0.20 -30.37
N GLU A 267 4.61 -0.56 -30.61
CA GLU A 267 4.52 -1.89 -31.21
C GLU A 267 3.80 -2.86 -30.27
N LYS A 268 3.44 -4.06 -30.75
CA LYS A 268 2.62 -5.07 -30.04
C LYS A 268 2.86 -5.12 -28.52
N THR A 269 1.78 -5.19 -27.74
CA THR A 269 1.82 -5.11 -26.27
C THR A 269 1.06 -6.27 -25.65
N LYS A 270 1.26 -6.53 -24.35
CA LYS A 270 0.47 -7.52 -23.61
C LYS A 270 -1.04 -7.24 -23.62
N THR A 271 -1.43 -5.96 -23.67
CA THR A 271 -2.84 -5.54 -23.62
C THR A 271 -3.53 -5.54 -24.97
N HIS A 272 -2.77 -5.39 -26.06
CA HIS A 272 -3.31 -5.35 -27.41
C HIS A 272 -2.27 -5.80 -28.45
N ILE A 273 -2.70 -6.66 -29.37
CA ILE A 273 -1.83 -7.38 -30.33
C ILE A 273 -1.44 -6.59 -31.58
N HIS A 274 -2.13 -5.49 -31.88
CA HIS A 274 -1.80 -4.60 -32.99
C HIS A 274 -1.02 -3.37 -32.51
N PRO A 275 -0.25 -2.71 -33.39
CA PRO A 275 0.39 -1.44 -33.05
C PRO A 275 -0.64 -0.38 -32.64
N LEU A 276 -0.30 0.38 -31.61
CA LEU A 276 -1.11 1.47 -31.08
C LEU A 276 -0.49 2.81 -31.45
N THR A 277 -1.29 3.69 -32.05
CA THR A 277 -0.83 5.03 -32.46
C THR A 277 -1.42 6.10 -31.54
N LEU A 278 -0.59 7.03 -31.06
CA LEU A 278 -1.03 8.16 -30.26
C LEU A 278 -1.85 9.13 -31.12
N PHE A 279 -3.10 9.36 -30.73
CA PHE A 279 -3.95 10.32 -31.40
C PHE A 279 -3.70 11.73 -30.85
N SER A 280 -2.90 12.50 -31.59
CA SER A 280 -2.40 13.86 -31.30
C SER A 280 -3.44 14.99 -31.16
N LYS A 281 -4.73 14.66 -31.00
CA LYS A 281 -5.80 15.63 -30.73
C LYS A 281 -6.59 15.18 -29.51
N LYS A 282 -6.83 16.12 -28.59
CA LYS A 282 -7.66 15.84 -27.43
C LYS A 282 -9.09 15.54 -27.88
N MET A 283 -9.61 14.41 -27.44
CA MET A 283 -11.00 14.02 -27.61
C MET A 283 -11.50 13.33 -26.33
N PRO A 284 -12.78 13.45 -25.97
CA PRO A 284 -13.36 12.59 -24.96
C PRO A 284 -13.39 11.16 -25.49
N PHE A 285 -12.95 10.21 -24.69
CA PHE A 285 -13.04 8.79 -24.97
C PHE A 285 -13.09 8.01 -23.66
N THR A 286 -13.71 6.85 -23.68
CA THR A 286 -13.63 5.87 -22.59
C THR A 286 -12.53 4.87 -22.94
N CYS A 287 -11.64 4.58 -22.01
CA CYS A 287 -10.56 3.63 -22.21
C CYS A 287 -11.09 2.19 -22.17
N ASP A 288 -10.89 1.40 -23.22
CA ASP A 288 -11.39 0.02 -23.31
C ASP A 288 -10.79 -0.90 -22.24
N VAL A 289 -9.61 -0.55 -21.73
CA VAL A 289 -8.89 -1.33 -20.73
C VAL A 289 -9.41 -1.08 -19.30
N CYS A 290 -9.65 0.18 -18.94
CA CYS A 290 -10.02 0.52 -17.55
C CYS A 290 -11.46 1.01 -17.37
N GLY A 291 -12.16 1.29 -18.46
CA GLY A 291 -13.53 1.82 -18.45
C GLY A 291 -13.68 3.27 -17.97
N GLU A 292 -12.57 3.99 -17.77
CA GLU A 292 -12.59 5.39 -17.33
C GLU A 292 -12.31 6.36 -18.46
N ASP A 293 -12.86 7.57 -18.34
CA ASP A 293 -12.70 8.63 -19.34
C ASP A 293 -11.26 9.16 -19.41
N GLY A 294 -10.77 9.34 -20.63
CA GLY A 294 -9.46 9.92 -20.92
C GLY A 294 -9.44 11.44 -20.89
N LYS A 295 -8.42 12.00 -20.21
CA LYS A 295 -8.16 13.44 -20.15
C LYS A 295 -7.07 13.93 -21.12
N GLY A 296 -6.37 13.02 -21.79
CA GLY A 296 -5.26 13.27 -22.72
C GLY A 296 -5.50 12.65 -24.11
N GLY A 297 -4.45 12.44 -24.90
CA GLY A 297 -4.55 11.71 -26.17
C GLY A 297 -4.71 10.20 -25.97
N PRO A 298 -5.69 9.54 -26.62
CA PRO A 298 -5.77 8.08 -26.61
C PRO A 298 -4.66 7.47 -27.46
N TYR A 299 -4.25 6.27 -27.08
CA TYR A 299 -3.60 5.33 -27.99
C TYR A 299 -4.68 4.54 -28.72
N VAL A 300 -4.58 4.51 -30.05
CA VAL A 300 -5.64 4.01 -30.93
C VAL A 300 -5.11 2.86 -31.77
N CYS A 301 -5.86 1.76 -31.79
CA CYS A 301 -5.77 0.79 -32.88
C CYS A 301 -6.94 1.03 -33.83
N SER A 302 -6.65 1.50 -35.04
CA SER A 302 -7.68 1.69 -36.07
C SER A 302 -8.30 0.38 -36.56
N GLN A 303 -7.55 -0.73 -36.51
CA GLN A 303 -8.01 -2.05 -36.96
C GLN A 303 -9.09 -2.62 -36.03
N CYS A 304 -8.95 -2.39 -34.72
CA CYS A 304 -9.85 -2.93 -33.71
C CYS A 304 -10.82 -1.89 -33.13
N ALA A 305 -10.75 -0.63 -33.58
CA ALA A 305 -11.42 0.50 -32.94
C ALA A 305 -11.14 0.58 -31.43
N PHE A 306 -9.91 0.23 -31.03
CA PHE A 306 -9.50 0.15 -29.62
C PHE A 306 -8.84 1.44 -29.16
N LEU A 307 -9.19 1.91 -27.97
CA LEU A 307 -8.76 3.16 -27.34
C LEU A 307 -8.23 2.89 -25.94
N SER A 308 -6.98 3.26 -25.65
CA SER A 308 -6.40 3.10 -24.32
C SER A 308 -5.70 4.35 -23.80
N HIS A 309 -5.64 4.48 -22.47
CA HIS A 309 -4.66 5.36 -21.83
C HIS A 309 -3.27 4.72 -21.94
N GLY A 310 -2.21 5.52 -22.07
CA GLY A 310 -0.84 4.99 -22.04
C GLY A 310 -0.45 4.30 -20.71
N GLU A 311 -1.09 4.68 -19.60
CA GLU A 311 -0.94 4.02 -18.28
C GLU A 311 -1.63 2.64 -18.24
N CYS A 312 -2.51 2.36 -19.21
CA CYS A 312 -3.26 1.11 -19.34
C CYS A 312 -2.65 0.19 -20.41
N ILE A 313 -1.46 0.49 -20.91
CA ILE A 313 -0.71 -0.33 -21.88
C ILE A 313 0.25 -1.24 -21.12
N ASP A 314 0.46 -2.45 -21.65
CA ASP A 314 1.50 -3.39 -21.18
C ASP A 314 1.39 -3.71 -19.68
N LEU A 315 0.20 -4.19 -19.33
CA LEU A 315 -0.22 -4.45 -17.95
C LEU A 315 0.28 -5.79 -17.45
N PRO A 316 0.47 -5.95 -16.13
CA PRO A 316 0.80 -7.24 -15.56
C PRO A 316 -0.39 -8.19 -15.76
N HIS A 317 -0.12 -9.43 -16.14
CA HIS A 317 -1.19 -10.36 -16.48
C HIS A 317 -1.69 -11.11 -15.26
N ILE A 318 -0.80 -11.49 -14.33
CA ILE A 318 -1.14 -12.22 -13.11
C ILE A 318 -0.54 -11.48 -11.93
N ILE A 319 -1.36 -11.12 -10.94
CA ILE A 319 -0.89 -10.34 -9.78
C ILE A 319 -1.46 -10.88 -8.46
N ASN A 320 -0.77 -10.55 -7.38
CA ASN A 320 -1.24 -10.72 -6.01
C ASN A 320 -1.73 -9.38 -5.45
N ILE A 321 -2.82 -9.41 -4.68
CA ILE A 321 -3.35 -8.22 -3.99
C ILE A 321 -3.60 -8.52 -2.51
N ASN A 322 -3.56 -7.49 -1.66
CA ASN A 322 -3.86 -7.65 -0.23
C ASN A 322 -5.36 -7.73 0.13
N ARG A 323 -6.25 -7.73 -0.88
CA ARG A 323 -7.70 -7.83 -0.71
C ARG A 323 -8.28 -9.18 -1.12
N HIS A 324 -7.43 -10.11 -1.54
CA HIS A 324 -7.83 -11.45 -1.94
C HIS A 324 -6.66 -12.44 -1.78
N ASP A 325 -6.94 -13.66 -1.36
CA ASP A 325 -5.89 -14.62 -1.03
C ASP A 325 -5.25 -15.29 -2.25
N HIS A 326 -6.04 -15.47 -3.32
CA HIS A 326 -5.57 -16.06 -4.58
C HIS A 326 -5.05 -14.98 -5.54
N CYS A 327 -4.18 -15.41 -6.45
CA CYS A 327 -3.79 -14.57 -7.56
C CYS A 327 -5.00 -14.25 -8.45
N ILE A 328 -4.93 -13.08 -9.07
CA ILE A 328 -5.95 -12.60 -10.01
C ILE A 328 -5.31 -12.35 -11.37
N SER A 329 -6.05 -12.68 -12.43
CA SER A 329 -5.60 -12.56 -13.81
C SER A 329 -6.34 -11.43 -14.51
N PHE A 330 -5.63 -10.68 -15.34
CA PHE A 330 -6.23 -9.65 -16.17
C PHE A 330 -7.02 -10.30 -17.32
N THR A 331 -8.18 -9.72 -17.63
CA THR A 331 -8.93 -10.01 -18.86
C THR A 331 -9.40 -8.70 -19.49
N PRO A 332 -9.26 -8.52 -20.82
CA PRO A 332 -9.83 -7.37 -21.53
C PRO A 332 -11.36 -7.31 -21.48
N HIS A 333 -12.03 -8.47 -21.32
CA HIS A 333 -13.48 -8.58 -21.29
C HIS A 333 -13.91 -9.51 -20.15
N LEU A 334 -14.51 -8.91 -19.12
CA LEU A 334 -14.88 -9.63 -17.91
C LEU A 334 -16.11 -10.55 -18.10
N GLY A 335 -17.01 -10.18 -19.01
CA GLY A 335 -18.27 -10.90 -19.23
C GLY A 335 -19.33 -10.67 -18.14
N ALA A 336 -20.53 -11.24 -18.35
CA ALA A 336 -21.74 -10.93 -17.55
C ALA A 336 -21.77 -11.50 -16.13
N ARG A 337 -20.74 -12.24 -15.70
CA ARG A 337 -20.76 -13.04 -14.47
C ARG A 337 -20.44 -12.23 -13.20
N TYR A 338 -19.96 -11.01 -13.35
CA TYR A 338 -19.41 -10.21 -12.26
C TYR A 338 -20.17 -8.89 -12.14
N SER A 339 -20.64 -8.58 -10.93
CA SER A 339 -21.47 -7.39 -10.68
C SER A 339 -20.68 -6.24 -10.04
N GLU A 340 -19.81 -6.55 -9.09
CA GLU A 340 -19.17 -5.54 -8.22
C GLU A 340 -17.68 -5.81 -8.04
N CYS A 341 -16.90 -4.73 -7.95
CA CYS A 341 -15.47 -4.79 -7.70
C CYS A 341 -15.18 -5.21 -6.26
N GLY A 342 -14.35 -6.25 -6.11
CA GLY A 342 -13.89 -6.79 -4.84
C GLY A 342 -13.02 -5.86 -3.99
N ILE A 343 -12.76 -4.62 -4.44
CA ILE A 343 -11.93 -3.62 -3.76
C ILE A 343 -12.76 -2.37 -3.46
N CYS A 344 -13.28 -1.70 -4.49
CA CYS A 344 -14.03 -0.43 -4.32
C CYS A 344 -15.54 -0.60 -4.25
N ARG A 345 -16.07 -1.82 -4.42
CA ARG A 345 -17.50 -2.18 -4.34
C ARG A 345 -18.41 -1.48 -5.35
N LYS A 346 -17.85 -0.74 -6.31
CA LYS A 346 -18.60 -0.16 -7.43
C LYS A 346 -18.87 -1.20 -8.51
N SER A 347 -19.89 -0.94 -9.33
CA SER A 347 -20.30 -1.81 -10.44
C SER A 347 -19.16 -2.09 -11.42
N LEU A 348 -19.04 -3.34 -11.85
CA LEU A 348 -18.15 -3.76 -12.93
C LEU A 348 -18.88 -3.70 -14.27
N SER A 349 -18.18 -3.26 -15.32
CA SER A 349 -18.67 -3.35 -16.68
C SER A 349 -18.19 -4.65 -17.30
N GLN A 350 -19.09 -5.40 -17.93
CA GLN A 350 -18.73 -6.60 -18.69
C GLN A 350 -17.91 -6.30 -19.95
N TYR A 351 -17.91 -5.05 -20.41
CA TYR A 351 -17.29 -4.62 -21.67
C TYR A 351 -15.87 -4.08 -21.51
N HIS A 352 -15.43 -3.81 -20.28
CA HIS A 352 -14.12 -3.25 -20.00
C HIS A 352 -13.20 -4.28 -19.33
N GLY A 353 -11.90 -3.99 -19.38
CA GLY A 353 -10.89 -4.82 -18.73
C GLY A 353 -10.99 -4.81 -17.21
N ALA A 354 -10.71 -5.96 -16.60
CA ALA A 354 -10.75 -6.18 -15.17
C ALA A 354 -9.82 -7.33 -14.77
N TYR A 355 -9.57 -7.47 -13.48
CA TYR A 355 -8.94 -8.67 -12.94
C TYR A 355 -9.98 -9.59 -12.37
N TYR A 356 -9.81 -10.90 -12.53
CA TYR A 356 -10.68 -11.92 -11.97
C TYR A 356 -9.86 -13.02 -11.30
N CYS A 357 -10.47 -13.71 -10.35
CA CYS A 357 -9.87 -14.92 -9.78
C CYS A 357 -10.40 -16.16 -10.50
N SER A 358 -9.49 -17.07 -10.90
CA SER A 358 -9.84 -18.36 -11.48
C SER A 358 -10.39 -19.35 -10.45
N VAL A 359 -9.96 -19.22 -9.19
CA VAL A 359 -10.40 -20.06 -8.05
C VAL A 359 -11.73 -19.58 -7.48
N CYS A 360 -11.91 -18.26 -7.34
CA CYS A 360 -13.11 -17.65 -6.75
C CYS A 360 -14.03 -17.09 -7.84
N PRO A 361 -15.11 -17.82 -8.23
CA PRO A 361 -15.88 -17.54 -9.45
C PRO A 361 -16.65 -16.22 -9.45
N LYS A 362 -16.76 -15.55 -8.30
CA LYS A 362 -17.44 -14.25 -8.15
C LYS A 362 -16.49 -13.10 -7.85
N TYR A 363 -15.20 -13.35 -7.69
CA TYR A 363 -14.24 -12.29 -7.38
C TYR A 363 -13.71 -11.67 -8.67
N ALA A 364 -13.96 -10.37 -8.83
CA ALA A 364 -13.32 -9.54 -9.83
C ALA A 364 -13.08 -8.15 -9.26
N ALA A 365 -12.10 -7.44 -9.81
CA ALA A 365 -11.76 -6.09 -9.40
C ALA A 365 -11.50 -5.21 -10.63
N HIS A 366 -11.86 -3.94 -10.54
CA HIS A 366 -11.49 -2.97 -11.58
C HIS A 366 -9.98 -2.97 -11.75
N PHE A 367 -9.54 -2.80 -12.99
CA PHE A 367 -8.14 -2.61 -13.33
C PHE A 367 -7.42 -1.64 -12.37
N ARG A 368 -7.92 -0.39 -12.26
CA ARG A 368 -7.28 0.65 -11.44
C ARG A 368 -7.32 0.38 -9.95
N CYS A 369 -8.27 -0.45 -9.49
CA CYS A 369 -8.32 -0.83 -8.09
C CYS A 369 -7.26 -1.88 -7.78
N ALA A 370 -7.08 -2.87 -8.67
CA ALA A 370 -6.14 -3.97 -8.45
C ALA A 370 -4.68 -3.52 -8.53
N VAL A 371 -4.31 -2.66 -9.49
CA VAL A 371 -2.92 -2.18 -9.66
C VAL A 371 -2.62 -0.90 -8.87
N ARG A 372 -3.48 -0.51 -7.93
CA ARG A 372 -3.31 0.70 -7.13
C ARG A 372 -2.11 0.53 -6.19
N ASP A 373 -1.36 1.61 -6.00
CA ASP A 373 -0.33 1.71 -4.96
C ASP A 373 -0.94 1.30 -3.59
N GLY A 374 -0.24 0.42 -2.87
CA GLY A 374 -0.70 -0.13 -1.58
C GLY A 374 -1.68 -1.30 -1.68
N VAL A 375 -2.06 -1.76 -2.88
CA VAL A 375 -2.92 -2.95 -3.09
C VAL A 375 -2.15 -4.11 -3.72
N TRP A 376 -1.40 -3.83 -4.79
CA TRP A 376 -0.55 -4.79 -5.49
C TRP A 376 0.91 -4.70 -5.01
N ASP A 377 1.61 -5.83 -5.00
CA ASP A 377 3.01 -5.96 -4.59
C ASP A 377 4.04 -5.62 -5.67
N LEU A 378 3.58 -5.12 -6.84
CA LEU A 378 4.38 -4.71 -8.00
C LEU A 378 5.08 -5.88 -8.73
N VAL A 379 4.67 -7.12 -8.48
CA VAL A 379 5.19 -8.31 -9.18
C VAL A 379 4.16 -8.83 -10.18
N ASP A 380 4.59 -9.01 -11.44
CA ASP A 380 3.88 -9.76 -12.47
C ASP A 380 4.27 -11.25 -12.35
N LEU A 381 3.31 -12.10 -12.06
CA LEU A 381 3.48 -13.53 -11.79
C LEU A 381 3.28 -14.39 -13.03
N GLU A 382 3.10 -13.76 -14.20
CA GLU A 382 3.04 -14.43 -15.47
C GLU A 382 4.28 -15.30 -15.70
N GLY A 383 4.08 -16.58 -16.02
CA GLY A 383 5.16 -17.54 -16.25
C GLY A 383 5.87 -18.04 -14.98
N ILE A 384 5.49 -17.58 -13.79
CA ILE A 384 6.03 -18.06 -12.51
C ILE A 384 5.16 -19.23 -12.01
N PRO A 385 5.66 -20.47 -11.94
CA PRO A 385 4.89 -21.61 -11.43
C PRO A 385 4.72 -21.51 -9.90
N ASN A 386 3.62 -22.06 -9.37
CA ASN A 386 3.33 -22.13 -7.93
C ASN A 386 3.37 -20.78 -7.20
N HIS A 387 2.87 -19.73 -7.84
CA HIS A 387 2.86 -18.36 -7.31
C HIS A 387 1.83 -18.11 -6.18
N ASP A 388 0.93 -19.05 -5.94
CA ASP A 388 0.03 -18.99 -4.80
C ASP A 388 0.80 -19.20 -3.49
N THR A 389 0.33 -18.55 -2.43
CA THR A 389 0.95 -18.60 -1.11
C THR A 389 1.13 -20.04 -0.62
N GLU A 390 2.39 -20.45 -0.35
CA GLU A 390 2.65 -21.69 0.38
C GLU A 390 1.96 -21.63 1.76
N TYR A 391 0.98 -22.50 1.96
CA TYR A 391 0.34 -22.69 3.26
C TYR A 391 1.32 -23.36 4.21
N ILE A 392 1.77 -22.61 5.23
CA ILE A 392 2.61 -23.14 6.30
C ILE A 392 1.72 -23.30 7.53
N ALA A 393 1.47 -24.54 7.92
CA ALA A 393 0.67 -24.85 9.10
C ALA A 393 1.34 -24.30 10.38
N PRO A 394 0.58 -23.67 11.28
CA PRO A 394 1.12 -23.14 12.54
C PRO A 394 1.45 -24.24 13.57
N PHE A 395 0.98 -25.47 13.36
CA PHE A 395 1.22 -26.57 14.28
C PHE A 395 1.24 -27.92 13.54
N LYS A 396 1.77 -28.93 14.23
CA LYS A 396 1.71 -30.33 13.82
C LYS A 396 0.67 -31.05 14.67
N VAL A 397 -0.23 -31.78 14.03
CA VAL A 397 -1.19 -32.66 14.73
C VAL A 397 -0.46 -33.91 15.18
N VAL A 398 -0.56 -34.24 16.47
CA VAL A 398 0.05 -35.42 17.10
C VAL A 398 -1.02 -36.49 17.38
N ASP A 399 -2.22 -36.05 17.72
CA ASP A 399 -3.40 -36.89 17.96
C ASP A 399 -4.69 -36.07 17.65
N ASP A 400 -5.86 -36.69 17.70
CA ASP A 400 -7.15 -36.09 17.35
C ASP A 400 -7.44 -34.76 18.06
N ASP A 401 -6.98 -34.61 19.31
CA ASP A 401 -7.13 -33.41 20.13
C ASP A 401 -5.80 -32.80 20.61
N LEU A 402 -4.66 -33.24 20.06
CA LEU A 402 -3.31 -32.82 20.48
C LEU A 402 -2.49 -32.21 19.34
N ILE A 403 -1.90 -31.04 19.60
CA ILE A 403 -1.04 -30.34 18.65
C ILE A 403 0.31 -29.94 19.27
N ILE A 404 1.37 -29.92 18.47
CA ILE A 404 2.63 -29.22 18.80
C ILE A 404 2.64 -27.90 18.03
N HIS A 405 2.52 -26.79 18.76
CA HIS A 405 2.37 -25.46 18.20
C HIS A 405 3.73 -24.76 18.02
N PHE A 406 3.91 -23.98 16.95
CA PHE A 406 5.22 -23.35 16.65
C PHE A 406 5.74 -22.44 17.78
N SER A 407 4.83 -21.86 18.57
CA SER A 407 5.17 -20.98 19.70
C SER A 407 5.38 -21.72 21.03
N HIS A 408 5.06 -23.01 21.08
CA HIS A 408 5.21 -23.85 22.28
C HIS A 408 5.49 -25.28 21.83
N ILE A 409 6.79 -25.56 21.64
CA ILE A 409 7.26 -26.82 21.07
C ILE A 409 7.59 -27.85 22.13
N GLU A 410 7.73 -27.41 23.39
CA GLU A 410 8.18 -28.24 24.50
C GLU A 410 7.12 -29.27 24.92
N HIS A 411 5.84 -28.87 24.93
CA HIS A 411 4.72 -29.71 25.34
C HIS A 411 3.59 -29.67 24.32
N PRO A 412 2.86 -30.79 24.12
CA PRO A 412 1.67 -30.79 23.29
C PRO A 412 0.53 -29.99 23.95
N LEU A 413 -0.23 -29.27 23.14
CA LEU A 413 -1.44 -28.56 23.56
C LEU A 413 -2.67 -29.42 23.29
N LYS A 414 -3.55 -29.52 24.29
CA LYS A 414 -4.82 -30.24 24.20
C LYS A 414 -5.97 -29.31 23.85
N LEU A 415 -6.82 -29.72 22.92
CA LEU A 415 -8.06 -29.01 22.58
C LEU A 415 -9.12 -29.22 23.67
N TYR A 416 -9.69 -28.12 24.14
CA TYR A 416 -10.86 -28.12 25.03
C TYR A 416 -12.00 -27.35 24.36
N ILE A 417 -13.03 -28.08 23.96
CA ILE A 417 -14.19 -27.56 23.22
C ILE A 417 -15.18 -26.92 24.20
N TYR A 418 -15.59 -25.66 23.95
CA TYR A 418 -16.53 -24.90 24.79
C TYR A 418 -16.23 -24.93 26.29
N TYR A 419 -14.93 -24.93 26.63
CA TYR A 419 -14.49 -25.11 28.00
C TYR A 419 -14.60 -23.80 28.77
N ILE A 420 -15.58 -23.74 29.69
CA ILE A 420 -15.78 -22.58 30.56
C ILE A 420 -14.76 -22.67 31.70
N LEU A 421 -13.66 -21.95 31.53
CA LEU A 421 -12.73 -21.68 32.62
C LEU A 421 -13.28 -20.53 33.47
N TYR A 422 -13.49 -20.80 34.75
CA TYR A 422 -13.86 -19.79 35.75
C TYR A 422 -12.64 -19.00 36.27
N ASP A 423 -11.47 -19.16 35.65
CA ASP A 423 -10.31 -18.30 35.94
C ASP A 423 -10.42 -17.02 35.11
N LYS A 424 -10.96 -15.96 35.74
CA LYS A 424 -11.13 -14.63 35.15
C LYS A 424 -9.79 -13.98 34.71
N TRP A 425 -8.64 -14.59 35.05
CA TRP A 425 -7.31 -14.05 34.83
C TRP A 425 -6.50 -14.76 33.75
N LEU A 426 -6.98 -15.90 33.27
CA LEU A 426 -6.29 -16.64 32.22
C LEU A 426 -6.48 -15.92 30.87
N GLN A 427 -5.37 -15.68 30.18
CA GLN A 427 -5.33 -14.96 28.91
C GLN A 427 -4.73 -15.84 27.81
N CYS A 428 -5.18 -15.60 26.58
CA CYS A 428 -4.56 -16.20 25.40
C CYS A 428 -3.15 -15.62 25.18
N GLU A 429 -2.14 -16.47 25.01
CA GLU A 429 -0.75 -16.06 24.79
C GLU A 429 -0.53 -15.30 23.47
N ALA A 430 -1.43 -15.47 22.49
CA ALA A 430 -1.34 -14.78 21.21
C ALA A 430 -2.00 -13.40 21.22
N CYS A 431 -3.24 -13.28 21.70
CA CYS A 431 -4.03 -12.05 21.59
C CYS A 431 -4.24 -11.32 22.92
N LEU A 432 -3.88 -11.96 24.04
CA LEU A 432 -3.94 -11.42 25.40
C LEU A 432 -5.35 -11.02 25.88
N HIS A 433 -6.38 -11.44 25.14
CA HIS A 433 -7.75 -11.39 25.62
C HIS A 433 -8.03 -12.51 26.62
N PRO A 434 -8.94 -12.29 27.58
CA PRO A 434 -9.36 -13.32 28.51
C PRO A 434 -9.88 -14.59 27.81
N ILE A 435 -9.63 -15.73 28.41
CA ILE A 435 -10.21 -17.02 28.04
C ILE A 435 -11.58 -17.17 28.72
N GLY A 436 -12.55 -17.84 28.10
CA GLY A 436 -13.78 -18.20 28.82
C GLY A 436 -14.99 -18.66 28.02
N PHE A 437 -15.13 -18.28 26.74
CA PHE A 437 -16.34 -18.60 25.94
C PHE A 437 -16.06 -19.37 24.65
N GLU A 438 -14.79 -19.51 24.27
CA GLU A 438 -14.36 -20.12 23.02
C GLU A 438 -13.59 -21.42 23.30
N SER A 439 -13.50 -22.30 22.30
CA SER A 439 -12.59 -23.44 22.34
C SER A 439 -11.14 -22.97 22.49
N ILE A 440 -10.34 -23.74 23.23
CA ILE A 440 -8.94 -23.41 23.51
C ILE A 440 -8.01 -24.59 23.29
N TYR A 441 -6.74 -24.28 23.00
CA TYR A 441 -5.63 -25.21 23.13
C TYR A 441 -4.86 -24.87 24.40
N GLY A 442 -4.71 -25.83 25.32
CA GLY A 442 -4.04 -25.64 26.60
C GLY A 442 -2.96 -26.68 26.88
N CYS A 443 -1.83 -26.22 27.40
CA CYS A 443 -0.76 -27.06 27.91
C CYS A 443 -1.11 -27.54 29.32
N GLN A 444 -1.02 -28.85 29.56
CA GLN A 444 -1.28 -29.44 30.88
C GLN A 444 -0.11 -29.27 31.86
N GLU A 445 1.07 -28.87 31.37
CA GLU A 445 2.31 -28.82 32.16
C GLU A 445 2.68 -27.40 32.63
N CYS A 446 2.47 -26.36 31.81
CA CYS A 446 3.00 -25.02 32.11
C CYS A 446 2.01 -23.85 31.94
N GLY A 447 0.70 -24.14 31.86
CA GLY A 447 -0.35 -23.11 31.83
C GLY A 447 -0.43 -22.28 30.55
N PHE A 448 0.32 -22.64 29.50
CA PHE A 448 0.26 -21.99 28.19
C PHE A 448 -1.10 -22.25 27.53
N VAL A 449 -1.82 -21.21 27.14
CA VAL A 449 -3.16 -21.32 26.52
C VAL A 449 -3.33 -20.40 25.32
N LEU A 450 -3.98 -20.91 24.28
CA LEU A 450 -4.39 -20.17 23.10
C LEU A 450 -5.88 -20.36 22.83
N HIS A 451 -6.58 -19.32 22.34
CA HIS A 451 -7.85 -19.54 21.65
C HIS A 451 -7.61 -20.44 20.42
N GLU A 452 -8.58 -21.28 20.07
CA GLU A 452 -8.51 -22.11 18.86
C GLU A 452 -8.22 -21.25 17.61
N LYS A 453 -8.90 -20.11 17.46
CA LYS A 453 -8.65 -19.16 16.37
C LYS A 453 -7.23 -18.59 16.38
N CYS A 454 -6.63 -18.42 17.56
CA CYS A 454 -5.27 -17.92 17.71
C CYS A 454 -4.22 -18.98 17.37
N ALA A 455 -4.47 -20.25 17.73
CA ALA A 455 -3.62 -21.37 17.35
C ALA A 455 -3.62 -21.62 15.82
N ASN A 456 -4.72 -21.26 15.15
CA ASN A 456 -4.88 -21.39 13.69
C ASN A 456 -4.46 -20.14 12.90
N LEU A 457 -3.81 -19.15 13.53
CA LEU A 457 -3.34 -17.98 12.80
C LEU A 457 -2.33 -18.39 11.71
N PRO A 458 -2.51 -17.93 10.45
CA PRO A 458 -1.62 -18.32 9.37
C PRO A 458 -0.21 -17.77 9.59
N MET A 459 0.80 -18.62 9.40
CA MET A 459 2.21 -18.26 9.55
C MET A 459 2.66 -17.21 8.53
N LYS A 460 2.07 -17.24 7.33
CA LYS A 460 2.27 -16.25 6.27
C LYS A 460 0.93 -15.73 5.78
N LYS A 461 0.75 -14.41 5.74
CA LYS A 461 -0.53 -13.78 5.36
C LYS A 461 -0.31 -12.41 4.70
N ARG A 462 -1.05 -12.11 3.63
CA ARG A 462 -1.20 -10.72 3.16
C ARG A 462 -2.30 -10.06 3.96
N ILE A 463 -1.96 -9.02 4.72
CA ILE A 463 -2.95 -8.26 5.49
C ILE A 463 -3.39 -7.06 4.66
N ILE A 464 -4.63 -6.62 4.87
CA ILE A 464 -5.29 -5.56 4.10
C ILE A 464 -4.50 -4.25 3.96
N PHE A 465 -3.63 -3.98 4.93
CA PHE A 465 -2.85 -2.75 5.02
C PHE A 465 -1.48 -2.85 4.34
N GLN A 466 -1.12 -4.01 3.80
CA GLN A 466 0.23 -4.30 3.33
C GLN A 466 0.19 -5.33 2.17
N PRO A 467 0.53 -4.92 0.92
CA PRO A 467 0.56 -5.83 -0.23
C PRO A 467 1.58 -6.97 -0.08
N LEU A 468 2.67 -6.73 0.66
CA LEU A 468 3.67 -7.75 0.93
C LEU A 468 3.18 -8.78 1.95
N GLN A 469 3.61 -10.02 1.78
CA GLN A 469 3.30 -11.10 2.70
C GLN A 469 3.98 -10.88 4.07
N CYS A 470 3.18 -10.90 5.12
CA CYS A 470 3.61 -10.81 6.51
C CYS A 470 3.87 -12.19 7.10
N SER A 471 4.85 -12.27 8.01
CA SER A 471 5.09 -13.46 8.82
C SER A 471 4.55 -13.27 10.24
N LEU A 472 4.00 -14.33 10.82
CA LEU A 472 3.60 -14.38 12.23
C LEU A 472 4.83 -14.59 13.12
N GLU A 473 4.98 -13.76 14.15
CA GLU A 473 6.09 -13.79 15.11
C GLU A 473 5.57 -13.71 16.55
N VAL A 474 6.31 -14.27 17.51
CA VAL A 474 6.06 -14.17 18.96
C VAL A 474 6.89 -13.02 19.54
N VAL A 475 6.32 -12.24 20.46
CA VAL A 475 7.02 -11.15 21.17
C VAL A 475 7.54 -11.65 22.51
N TYR A 476 8.85 -11.51 22.73
CA TYR A 476 9.47 -12.04 23.95
C TYR A 476 9.64 -11.00 25.06
N ILE A 477 10.04 -9.75 24.77
CA ILE A 477 10.41 -8.76 25.82
C ILE A 477 10.00 -7.30 25.52
N THR A 478 10.13 -6.85 24.27
CA THR A 478 9.87 -5.44 23.89
C THR A 478 8.40 -5.19 23.57
N VAL A 479 7.78 -4.22 24.24
CA VAL A 479 6.41 -3.78 23.91
C VAL A 479 6.42 -2.96 22.64
N GLU A 480 5.44 -3.21 21.81
CA GLU A 480 5.27 -2.54 20.52
C GLU A 480 3.93 -1.84 20.46
N SER A 481 3.85 -0.78 19.67
CA SER A 481 2.59 -0.14 19.31
C SER A 481 2.11 -0.68 17.98
N CYS A 482 0.86 -1.16 17.92
CA CYS A 482 0.26 -1.60 16.67
C CYS A 482 0.07 -0.39 15.74
N MET A 483 0.61 -0.44 14.51
CA MET A 483 0.55 0.71 13.60
C MET A 483 -0.86 1.11 13.18
N GLN A 484 -1.83 0.18 13.29
CA GLN A 484 -3.18 0.40 12.80
C GLN A 484 -4.16 0.90 13.87
N CYS A 485 -4.13 0.32 15.07
CA CYS A 485 -4.99 0.75 16.18
C CYS A 485 -4.26 1.60 17.23
N GLY A 486 -2.94 1.67 17.16
CA GLY A 486 -2.09 2.36 18.12
C GLY A 486 -1.80 1.56 19.39
N GLU A 487 -2.61 0.58 19.79
CA GLU A 487 -2.51 -0.08 21.09
C GLU A 487 -1.12 -0.70 21.37
N LEU A 488 -0.70 -0.64 22.63
CA LEU A 488 0.51 -1.31 23.09
C LEU A 488 0.22 -2.78 23.31
N PHE A 489 1.08 -3.66 22.77
CA PHE A 489 0.89 -5.10 22.89
C PHE A 489 2.22 -5.85 23.05
N ASP A 490 2.16 -7.04 23.68
CA ASP A 490 3.28 -7.97 23.79
C ASP A 490 2.93 -9.43 23.46
N GLY A 491 1.78 -9.63 22.78
CA GLY A 491 1.35 -10.90 22.20
C GLY A 491 1.95 -11.15 20.81
N PHE A 492 1.34 -12.05 20.03
CA PHE A 492 1.79 -12.35 18.68
C PHE A 492 1.60 -11.15 17.73
N LYS A 493 2.39 -11.09 16.66
CA LYS A 493 2.30 -10.04 15.64
C LYS A 493 2.56 -10.54 14.23
N TYR A 494 1.98 -9.82 13.28
CA TYR A 494 2.37 -9.88 11.88
C TYR A 494 3.45 -8.82 11.61
N ARG A 495 4.54 -9.25 10.97
CA ARG A 495 5.66 -8.39 10.58
C ARG A 495 5.98 -8.53 9.10
N VAL A 496 6.32 -7.40 8.48
CA VAL A 496 7.02 -7.31 7.20
C VAL A 496 8.37 -6.65 7.46
N GLN A 497 9.43 -7.11 6.78
CA GLN A 497 10.82 -6.64 6.92
C GLN A 497 10.90 -5.14 7.24
N GLY A 498 11.45 -4.78 8.41
CA GLY A 498 11.52 -3.39 8.90
C GLY A 498 10.64 -3.11 10.14
N THR A 499 10.03 -1.92 10.16
CA THR A 499 9.31 -1.32 11.31
C THR A 499 7.81 -1.62 11.34
N TRP A 500 7.23 -2.22 10.30
CA TRP A 500 5.78 -2.47 10.24
C TRP A 500 5.35 -3.58 11.19
N LYS A 501 4.58 -3.22 12.22
CA LYS A 501 4.16 -4.10 13.31
C LYS A 501 2.65 -3.99 13.49
N ILE A 502 1.97 -5.10 13.21
CA ILE A 502 0.51 -5.21 13.34
C ILE A 502 0.23 -6.34 14.31
N ASP A 503 -0.52 -6.05 15.37
CA ASP A 503 -0.94 -7.09 16.30
C ASP A 503 -1.94 -8.06 15.66
N VAL A 504 -2.12 -9.23 16.27
CA VAL A 504 -3.03 -10.25 15.73
C VAL A 504 -4.47 -9.77 15.64
N HIS A 505 -4.89 -8.82 16.47
CA HIS A 505 -6.23 -8.22 16.41
C HIS A 505 -6.45 -7.50 15.09
N CYS A 506 -5.59 -6.53 14.76
CA CYS A 506 -5.71 -5.80 13.50
C CYS A 506 -5.37 -6.68 12.28
N GLY A 507 -4.41 -7.60 12.43
CA GLY A 507 -4.00 -8.52 11.35
C GLY A 507 -5.03 -9.60 11.03
N SER A 508 -5.96 -9.88 11.94
CA SER A 508 -7.05 -10.85 11.73
C SER A 508 -8.30 -10.20 11.14
N LEU A 509 -8.41 -8.88 11.13
CA LEU A 509 -9.52 -8.20 10.47
C LEU A 509 -9.54 -8.57 8.98
N SER A 510 -10.74 -8.86 8.49
CA SER A 510 -11.01 -9.20 7.10
C SER A 510 -12.15 -8.34 6.57
N GLU A 511 -12.29 -8.26 5.25
CA GLU A 511 -13.45 -7.63 4.62
C GLU A 511 -14.23 -8.65 3.78
N PRO A 512 -15.58 -8.63 3.78
CA PRO A 512 -16.44 -7.73 4.55
C PRO A 512 -16.35 -7.96 6.07
N PHE A 513 -16.27 -6.88 6.85
CA PHE A 513 -16.38 -6.94 8.29
C PHE A 513 -17.86 -6.89 8.68
N VAL A 514 -18.36 -7.94 9.32
CA VAL A 514 -19.77 -8.09 9.72
C VAL A 514 -19.81 -8.27 11.23
N TYR A 515 -20.68 -7.52 11.90
CA TYR A 515 -20.91 -7.64 13.33
C TYR A 515 -22.34 -7.19 13.67
N ASP A 516 -22.87 -7.67 14.78
CA ASP A 516 -24.29 -7.48 15.15
C ASP A 516 -24.69 -6.02 15.42
N GLY A 517 -23.71 -5.13 15.63
CA GLY A 517 -23.95 -3.71 15.85
C GLY A 517 -24.14 -2.87 14.59
N HIS A 518 -23.99 -3.44 13.39
CA HIS A 518 -24.26 -2.73 12.14
C HIS A 518 -24.85 -3.64 11.06
N SER A 519 -25.99 -3.25 10.50
CA SER A 519 -26.77 -4.09 9.56
C SER A 519 -26.12 -4.29 8.19
N HIS A 520 -25.16 -3.44 7.82
CA HIS A 520 -24.45 -3.54 6.54
C HIS A 520 -23.00 -4.01 6.77
N PRO A 521 -22.39 -4.73 5.82
CA PRO A 521 -20.97 -5.05 5.89
C PRO A 521 -20.12 -3.78 5.78
N LEU A 522 -19.03 -3.72 6.53
CA LEU A 522 -18.04 -2.65 6.44
C LEU A 522 -16.83 -3.11 5.64
N TYR A 523 -16.20 -2.19 4.92
CA TYR A 523 -15.04 -2.43 4.07
C TYR A 523 -13.91 -1.47 4.39
N PHE A 524 -12.66 -1.87 4.16
CA PHE A 524 -11.53 -1.02 4.46
C PHE A 524 -11.30 0.06 3.42
N TYR A 525 -11.43 1.30 3.85
CA TYR A 525 -11.09 2.50 3.09
C TYR A 525 -9.84 3.17 3.66
N GLU A 526 -8.94 3.57 2.78
CA GLU A 526 -7.79 4.40 3.14
C GLU A 526 -8.19 5.87 3.00
N ARG A 527 -8.14 6.63 4.10
CA ARG A 527 -8.42 8.07 4.08
C ARG A 527 -7.13 8.88 4.12
N SER A 528 -7.01 9.84 3.20
CA SER A 528 -5.89 10.79 3.14
C SER A 528 -5.94 11.82 4.27
N GLU A 529 -7.14 12.10 4.77
CA GLU A 529 -7.43 13.04 5.87
C GLU A 529 -7.88 12.28 7.12
N TYR A 530 -7.81 12.95 8.27
CA TYR A 530 -8.30 12.38 9.53
C TYR A 530 -9.81 12.15 9.44
N SER A 531 -10.25 10.98 9.89
CA SER A 531 -11.68 10.69 10.09
C SER A 531 -11.95 10.25 11.51
N ASN A 532 -13.15 10.54 11.98
CA ASN A 532 -13.58 10.15 13.32
C ASN A 532 -14.21 8.77 13.26
N CYS A 533 -13.80 7.90 14.18
CA CYS A 533 -14.56 6.69 14.47
C CYS A 533 -15.93 7.08 15.05
N ASN A 534 -17.03 6.60 14.49
CA ASN A 534 -18.38 6.86 15.01
C ASN A 534 -18.62 6.29 16.42
N VAL A 535 -17.77 5.36 16.86
CA VAL A 535 -17.92 4.66 18.15
C VAL A 535 -17.07 5.29 19.25
N CYS A 536 -15.79 5.57 18.99
CA CYS A 536 -14.89 6.08 20.03
C CYS A 536 -14.52 7.55 19.85
N GLU A 537 -14.93 8.18 18.74
CA GLU A 537 -14.64 9.57 18.37
C GLU A 537 -13.15 9.92 18.24
N ASN A 538 -12.26 8.94 18.34
CA ASN A 538 -10.84 9.15 18.10
C ASN A 538 -10.64 9.52 16.62
N PHE A 539 -9.75 10.50 16.40
CA PHE A 539 -9.26 10.88 15.08
C PHE A 539 -8.31 9.80 14.57
N ILE A 540 -8.69 9.13 13.48
CA ILE A 540 -7.92 8.07 12.84
C ILE A 540 -7.34 8.60 11.53
N LYS A 541 -6.05 8.32 11.32
CA LYS A 541 -5.36 8.51 10.04
C LYS A 541 -5.05 7.14 9.44
N GLY A 542 -5.28 6.97 8.14
CA GLY A 542 -5.01 5.72 7.44
C GLY A 542 -6.28 4.89 7.19
N TYR A 543 -6.21 3.58 7.45
CA TYR A 543 -7.32 2.67 7.15
C TYR A 543 -8.44 2.72 8.19
N ILE A 544 -9.68 2.70 7.72
CA ILE A 544 -10.89 2.62 8.55
C ILE A 544 -11.90 1.68 7.91
N LEU A 545 -12.72 1.01 8.72
CA LEU A 545 -13.85 0.23 8.21
C LEU A 545 -15.01 1.18 7.94
N HIS A 546 -15.44 1.29 6.69
CA HIS A 546 -16.49 2.19 6.26
C HIS A 546 -17.69 1.42 5.70
N CYS A 547 -18.89 1.93 5.99
CA CYS A 547 -20.13 1.56 5.33
C CYS A 547 -20.66 2.74 4.52
N ASP A 548 -20.68 2.58 3.20
CA ASP A 548 -21.17 3.61 2.26
C ASP A 548 -22.67 3.91 2.46
N ALA A 549 -23.49 2.90 2.79
CA ALA A 549 -24.94 3.05 2.93
C ALA A 549 -25.36 3.88 4.15
N CYS A 550 -24.60 3.78 5.25
CA CYS A 550 -24.89 4.48 6.49
C CYS A 550 -23.96 5.67 6.78
N ASN A 551 -22.94 5.87 5.94
CA ASN A 551 -21.82 6.77 6.23
C ASN A 551 -21.24 6.54 7.64
N PHE A 552 -20.93 5.27 7.93
CA PHE A 552 -20.47 4.83 9.25
C PHE A 552 -19.02 4.34 9.18
N ASP A 553 -18.19 4.92 10.03
CA ASP A 553 -16.75 4.72 10.13
C ASP A 553 -16.40 4.05 11.47
N LEU A 554 -15.70 2.91 11.41
CA LEU A 554 -15.26 2.12 12.56
C LEU A 554 -13.74 1.94 12.55
N CYS A 555 -13.08 2.36 13.62
CA CYS A 555 -11.63 2.16 13.75
C CYS A 555 -11.28 0.70 14.11
N CYS A 556 -10.06 0.29 13.78
CA CYS A 556 -9.60 -1.08 14.03
C CYS A 556 -9.54 -1.46 15.51
N TYR A 557 -9.36 -0.48 16.41
CA TYR A 557 -9.48 -0.73 17.85
C TYR A 557 -10.90 -1.17 18.21
N CYS A 558 -11.91 -0.40 17.81
CA CYS A 558 -13.31 -0.73 18.08
C CYS A 558 -13.72 -2.05 17.41
N ALA A 559 -13.27 -2.29 16.18
CA ALA A 559 -13.53 -3.54 15.47
C ALA A 559 -12.91 -4.79 16.11
N SER A 560 -11.91 -4.62 17.01
CA SER A 560 -11.25 -5.72 17.72
C SER A 560 -11.69 -5.86 19.18
N LEU A 561 -12.73 -5.14 19.60
CA LEU A 561 -13.25 -5.29 20.96
C LEU A 561 -13.92 -6.65 21.14
N PRO A 562 -13.67 -7.36 22.26
CA PRO A 562 -14.31 -8.64 22.52
C PRO A 562 -15.80 -8.43 22.81
N LEU A 563 -16.66 -9.24 22.20
CA LEU A 563 -18.12 -9.12 22.35
C LEU A 563 -18.58 -9.51 23.76
N LYS A 564 -17.89 -10.44 24.42
CA LYS A 564 -18.26 -10.96 25.74
C LYS A 564 -17.00 -11.30 26.52
N ILE A 565 -16.92 -10.86 27.78
CA ILE A 565 -15.75 -11.04 28.64
C ILE A 565 -16.14 -11.28 30.10
N TRP A 566 -15.30 -12.03 30.81
CA TRP A 566 -15.33 -12.06 32.28
C TRP A 566 -14.64 -10.81 32.82
N HIS A 567 -15.21 -10.19 33.85
CA HIS A 567 -14.63 -9.03 34.49
C HIS A 567 -14.61 -9.21 36.01
N MET A 568 -13.60 -8.67 36.69
CA MET A 568 -13.42 -8.87 38.13
C MET A 568 -14.59 -8.31 38.97
N ASN A 569 -15.24 -7.24 38.49
CA ASN A 569 -16.31 -6.56 39.23
C ASN A 569 -17.69 -7.24 39.10
N ASP A 570 -17.81 -8.32 38.33
CA ASP A 570 -19.07 -9.03 38.13
C ASP A 570 -18.84 -10.54 38.13
N ASP A 571 -19.78 -11.30 38.70
CA ASP A 571 -19.78 -12.76 38.67
C ASP A 571 -20.49 -13.31 37.43
N HIS A 572 -21.14 -12.44 36.66
CA HIS A 572 -21.67 -12.73 35.34
C HIS A 572 -20.79 -12.11 34.24
N PRO A 573 -20.76 -12.71 33.06
CA PRO A 573 -20.00 -12.19 31.95
C PRO A 573 -20.66 -10.95 31.37
N ILE A 574 -19.88 -9.91 31.13
CA ILE A 574 -20.36 -8.66 30.54
C ILE A 574 -20.29 -8.74 29.02
N THR A 575 -21.28 -8.15 28.36
CA THR A 575 -21.43 -8.15 26.89
C THR A 575 -21.30 -6.73 26.37
N LEU A 576 -20.63 -6.58 25.22
CA LEU A 576 -20.45 -5.31 24.54
C LEU A 576 -21.78 -4.88 23.92
N TYR A 577 -22.25 -3.71 24.32
CA TYR A 577 -23.47 -3.11 23.82
C TYR A 577 -23.18 -2.20 22.63
N HIS A 578 -23.84 -2.47 21.50
CA HIS A 578 -23.62 -1.77 20.22
C HIS A 578 -24.69 -0.72 19.85
N GLY A 579 -25.82 -0.67 20.57
CA GLY A 579 -26.80 0.44 20.61
C GLY A 579 -27.56 0.90 19.35
N VAL A 580 -28.91 0.86 19.43
CA VAL A 580 -29.82 1.83 18.77
C VAL A 580 -31.01 2.16 19.72
N LYS A 581 -31.09 3.40 20.25
CA LYS A 581 -32.16 4.04 21.11
C LYS A 581 -32.43 3.33 22.48
N GLU A 582 -32.80 3.93 23.65
CA GLU A 582 -33.57 5.12 24.05
C GLU A 582 -33.09 5.70 25.44
N SER A 583 -33.75 6.73 25.98
CA SER A 583 -33.28 7.57 27.10
C SER A 583 -33.31 6.94 28.52
N ILE A 584 -32.35 6.07 28.86
CA ILE A 584 -32.06 5.68 30.26
C ILE A 584 -30.72 6.28 30.71
N LYS A 585 -30.66 7.18 31.71
CA LYS A 585 -29.36 7.66 32.23
C LYS A 585 -28.61 6.47 32.86
N SER A 586 -27.51 6.04 32.24
CA SER A 586 -26.64 4.98 32.75
C SER A 586 -25.30 5.56 33.21
N TRP A 587 -24.72 4.96 34.24
CA TRP A 587 -23.48 5.38 34.88
C TRP A 587 -22.50 4.22 34.84
N CYS A 588 -21.22 4.50 34.68
CA CYS A 588 -20.20 3.46 34.77
C CYS A 588 -19.91 3.11 36.22
N ASP A 589 -20.19 1.87 36.61
CA ASP A 589 -20.01 1.38 37.99
C ASP A 589 -18.52 1.29 38.43
N ILE A 590 -17.56 1.39 37.51
CA ILE A 590 -16.13 1.40 37.84
C ILE A 590 -15.63 2.79 38.21
N CYS A 591 -16.06 3.80 37.44
CA CYS A 591 -15.51 5.15 37.51
C CYS A 591 -16.47 6.19 38.05
N GLU A 592 -17.73 5.81 38.24
CA GLU A 592 -18.84 6.62 38.76
C GLU A 592 -19.12 7.86 37.90
N SER A 593 -18.90 7.76 36.58
CA SER A 593 -19.20 8.84 35.64
C SER A 593 -20.23 8.43 34.59
N GLU A 594 -20.92 9.43 34.03
CA GLU A 594 -21.97 9.24 33.03
C GLU A 594 -21.45 8.50 31.79
N LEU A 595 -22.28 7.61 31.24
CA LEU A 595 -22.02 6.93 29.97
C LEU A 595 -22.51 7.79 28.80
N ASP A 596 -21.65 7.97 27.81
CA ASP A 596 -22.04 8.49 26.51
C ASP A 596 -22.66 7.36 25.69
N LYS A 597 -23.95 7.48 25.39
CA LYS A 597 -24.74 6.46 24.69
C LYS A 597 -24.43 6.34 23.20
N CYS A 598 -23.73 7.32 22.65
CA CYS A 598 -23.21 7.24 21.28
C CYS A 598 -21.97 6.32 21.23
N LYS A 599 -21.39 5.97 22.38
CA LYS A 599 -20.21 5.12 22.49
C LYS A 599 -20.59 3.72 22.93
N TRP A 600 -19.80 2.74 22.52
CA TRP A 600 -19.96 1.38 23.02
C TRP A 600 -19.54 1.30 24.49
N PHE A 601 -20.23 0.43 25.22
CA PHE A 601 -19.98 0.14 26.62
C PHE A 601 -20.31 -1.32 26.91
N TYR A 602 -19.79 -1.87 28.00
CA TYR A 602 -20.14 -3.22 28.43
C TYR A 602 -21.28 -3.19 29.44
N THR A 603 -22.12 -4.22 29.41
CA THR A 603 -23.23 -4.37 30.36
C THR A 603 -23.45 -5.83 30.71
N CYS A 604 -23.99 -6.07 31.91
CA CYS A 604 -24.57 -7.35 32.28
C CYS A 604 -26.08 -7.17 32.45
N SER A 605 -26.89 -7.95 31.73
CA SER A 605 -28.35 -7.94 31.90
C SER A 605 -28.80 -8.50 33.23
N ASP A 606 -28.07 -9.49 33.77
CA ASP A 606 -28.44 -10.18 35.01
C ASP A 606 -28.18 -9.29 36.23
N CYS A 607 -27.03 -8.60 36.25
CA CYS A 607 -26.65 -7.67 37.32
C CYS A 607 -27.12 -6.24 37.11
N GLN A 608 -27.59 -5.89 35.90
CA GLN A 608 -27.96 -4.52 35.50
C GLN A 608 -26.84 -3.48 35.67
N VAL A 609 -25.58 -3.91 35.60
CA VAL A 609 -24.40 -3.03 35.66
C VAL A 609 -23.95 -2.58 34.28
N THR A 610 -23.29 -1.42 34.23
CA THR A 610 -22.74 -0.86 32.99
C THR A 610 -21.33 -0.31 33.19
N PHE A 611 -20.47 -0.45 32.19
CA PHE A 611 -19.06 -0.08 32.28
C PHE A 611 -18.56 0.56 30.98
N HIS A 612 -17.83 1.69 31.05
CA HIS A 612 -17.12 2.20 29.87
C HIS A 612 -16.16 1.14 29.34
N THR A 613 -16.06 0.98 28.02
CA THR A 613 -15.09 0.07 27.38
C THR A 613 -13.66 0.29 27.88
N ARG A 614 -13.25 1.56 28.06
CA ARG A 614 -11.92 1.91 28.59
C ARG A 614 -11.74 1.59 30.07
N CYS A 615 -12.80 1.58 30.87
CA CYS A 615 -12.71 1.19 32.28
C CYS A 615 -12.48 -0.31 32.43
N VAL A 616 -13.10 -1.10 31.55
CA VAL A 616 -13.00 -2.57 31.55
C VAL A 616 -11.65 -3.06 31.03
N LEU A 617 -11.21 -2.54 29.87
CA LEU A 617 -9.99 -2.99 29.20
C LEU A 617 -8.77 -2.16 29.64
N GLY A 618 -8.88 -0.83 29.59
CA GLY A 618 -7.75 0.08 29.75
C GLY A 618 -6.73 0.00 28.61
N ASP A 619 -5.81 0.97 28.58
CA ASP A 619 -4.83 1.12 27.50
C ASP A 619 -3.72 0.05 27.49
N PHE A 620 -3.63 -0.75 28.57
CA PHE A 620 -2.64 -1.81 28.75
C PHE A 620 -3.27 -3.21 28.72
N SER A 621 -4.52 -3.33 28.26
CA SER A 621 -5.26 -4.60 28.17
C SER A 621 -4.57 -5.68 27.32
N ARG A 622 -3.74 -5.27 26.36
CA ARG A 622 -3.00 -6.17 25.46
C ARG A 622 -1.57 -6.41 25.95
N LEU A 623 -1.30 -6.21 27.25
CA LEU A 623 -0.01 -6.52 27.87
C LEU A 623 -0.18 -7.68 28.86
N LYS A 624 0.70 -8.67 28.79
CA LYS A 624 0.71 -9.80 29.70
C LYS A 624 1.11 -9.35 31.12
N PRO A 625 0.28 -9.57 32.14
CA PRO A 625 0.63 -9.27 33.53
C PRO A 625 1.79 -10.13 34.05
N GLU A 626 2.38 -9.69 35.16
CA GLU A 626 3.46 -10.39 35.89
C GLU A 626 4.73 -10.57 35.04
N LYS A 627 4.91 -9.68 34.06
CA LYS A 627 6.04 -9.67 33.14
C LYS A 627 6.78 -8.34 33.21
N LEU A 628 8.11 -8.42 33.18
CA LEU A 628 8.97 -7.26 32.96
C LEU A 628 9.00 -6.94 31.47
N ILE A 629 8.67 -5.70 31.14
CA ILE A 629 8.64 -5.19 29.78
C ILE A 629 9.59 -4.01 29.60
N VAL A 630 10.07 -3.81 28.38
CA VAL A 630 10.86 -2.62 28.02
C VAL A 630 10.11 -1.78 27.01
N TYR A 631 9.95 -0.49 27.30
CA TYR A 631 9.37 0.50 26.42
C TYR A 631 10.26 1.76 26.38
N LEU A 632 10.71 2.15 25.19
CA LEU A 632 11.65 3.27 24.98
C LEU A 632 12.84 3.25 25.97
N TRP A 633 13.49 2.09 26.11
CA TRP A 633 14.66 1.87 26.98
C TRP A 633 14.41 1.93 28.49
N LYS A 634 13.18 2.16 28.95
CA LYS A 634 12.79 2.05 30.36
C LYS A 634 12.07 0.72 30.64
N ALA A 635 12.31 0.16 31.82
CA ALA A 635 11.71 -1.10 32.25
C ALA A 635 10.47 -0.86 33.12
N PHE A 636 9.42 -1.65 32.88
CA PHE A 636 8.18 -1.63 33.66
C PHE A 636 7.75 -3.04 34.02
N GLU A 637 7.18 -3.21 35.20
CA GLU A 637 6.40 -4.41 35.55
C GLU A 637 4.95 -4.19 35.10
N VAL A 638 4.37 -5.15 34.38
CA VAL A 638 2.93 -5.16 34.08
C VAL A 638 2.19 -5.76 35.27
N VAL A 639 1.34 -4.99 35.95
CA VAL A 639 0.74 -5.38 37.22
C VAL A 639 -0.78 -5.46 37.11
N ARG A 640 -1.37 -6.52 37.68
CA ARG A 640 -2.82 -6.63 37.86
C ARG A 640 -3.28 -5.66 38.96
N ASN A 641 -4.31 -4.87 38.67
CA ASN A 641 -4.91 -3.97 39.64
C ASN A 641 -6.08 -4.66 40.38
N ASN A 642 -5.75 -5.72 41.12
CA ASN A 642 -6.71 -6.54 41.86
C ASN A 642 -6.55 -6.41 43.39
N ASN A 643 -5.74 -5.46 43.85
CA ASN A 643 -5.56 -5.19 45.27
C ASN A 643 -6.80 -4.49 45.87
N ASN A 644 -7.04 -4.73 47.16
CA ASN A 644 -8.15 -4.11 47.92
C ASN A 644 -8.14 -2.57 47.84
N THR A 645 -6.95 -1.97 47.67
CA THR A 645 -6.77 -0.53 47.46
C THR A 645 -6.16 -0.27 46.09
N ARG A 646 -6.90 0.46 45.24
CA ARG A 646 -6.41 0.91 43.92
C ARG A 646 -5.16 1.80 44.09
N PRO A 647 -4.06 1.54 43.38
CA PRO A 647 -2.83 2.33 43.46
C PRO A 647 -3.04 3.75 42.91
N LEU A 648 -2.27 4.71 43.39
CA LEU A 648 -2.25 6.08 42.87
C LEU A 648 -1.30 6.16 41.68
N CYS A 649 -1.77 6.75 40.58
CA CYS A 649 -0.90 7.01 39.44
C CYS A 649 0.07 8.16 39.74
N SER A 650 1.35 7.99 39.43
CA SER A 650 2.39 9.00 39.66
C SER A 650 2.25 10.26 38.81
N GLN A 651 1.49 10.20 37.71
CA GLN A 651 1.40 11.28 36.72
C GLN A 651 0.10 12.08 36.83
N CYS A 652 -1.05 11.40 36.90
CA CYS A 652 -2.33 12.08 37.04
C CYS A 652 -2.81 12.19 38.50
N HIS A 653 -2.10 11.56 39.44
CA HIS A 653 -2.43 11.53 40.88
C HIS A 653 -3.84 11.00 41.22
N THR A 654 -4.49 10.31 40.28
CA THR A 654 -5.78 9.65 40.51
C THR A 654 -5.60 8.17 40.83
N ARG A 655 -6.58 7.57 41.51
CA ARG A 655 -6.60 6.12 41.75
C ARG A 655 -6.80 5.38 40.43
N CYS A 656 -5.95 4.41 40.15
CA CYS A 656 -6.00 3.61 38.94
C CYS A 656 -7.31 2.80 38.90
N LYS A 657 -8.14 3.02 37.88
CA LYS A 657 -9.47 2.40 37.74
C LYS A 657 -9.49 1.18 36.80
N VAL A 658 -8.40 0.95 36.06
CA VAL A 658 -8.26 -0.09 35.03
C VAL A 658 -7.65 -1.36 35.60
N SER A 659 -7.93 -2.51 34.98
CA SER A 659 -7.51 -3.84 35.45
C SER A 659 -6.01 -4.12 35.34
N ILE A 660 -5.31 -3.43 34.43
CA ILE A 660 -3.87 -3.57 34.20
C ILE A 660 -3.21 -2.20 34.24
N VAL A 661 -2.12 -2.10 35.01
CA VAL A 661 -1.31 -0.88 35.16
C VAL A 661 0.16 -1.21 34.99
N LEU A 662 0.98 -0.20 34.72
CA LEU A 662 2.43 -0.36 34.71
C LEU A 662 3.02 0.14 36.02
N ARG A 663 4.02 -0.55 36.55
CA ARG A 663 4.85 -0.07 37.65
C ARG A 663 6.26 0.19 37.12
N ALA A 664 6.75 1.41 37.29
CA ALA A 664 8.10 1.79 36.91
C ALA A 664 9.11 1.24 37.93
N TYR A 665 10.29 0.82 37.45
CA TYR A 665 11.46 0.55 38.29
C TYR A 665 12.35 1.79 38.37
N ASP A 666 11.81 2.88 38.92
CA ASP A 666 12.56 4.09 39.27
C ASP A 666 12.67 4.23 40.80
N GLU A 667 13.36 5.28 41.27
CA GLU A 667 13.58 5.51 42.71
C GLU A 667 12.27 5.59 43.51
N ASP A 668 11.17 6.04 42.88
CA ASP A 668 9.86 6.21 43.50
C ASP A 668 8.91 5.01 43.30
N ASN A 669 9.27 4.03 42.45
CA ASN A 669 8.44 2.88 42.08
C ASN A 669 6.99 3.24 41.71
N GLY A 670 6.82 4.28 40.90
CA GLY A 670 5.49 4.85 40.60
C GLY A 670 4.60 3.98 39.69
N TYR A 671 3.28 4.08 39.86
CA TYR A 671 2.29 3.42 38.98
C TYR A 671 1.82 4.33 37.84
N ILE A 672 1.56 3.75 36.67
CA ILE A 672 1.10 4.43 35.46
C ILE A 672 -0.19 3.75 34.98
N CYS A 673 -1.27 4.52 34.81
CA CYS A 673 -2.61 3.98 34.56
C CYS A 673 -3.14 4.10 33.12
N SER A 674 -2.42 4.82 32.26
CA SER A 674 -2.83 5.08 30.86
C SER A 674 -1.63 5.40 29.99
N ARG A 675 -1.81 5.36 28.67
CA ARG A 675 -0.79 5.78 27.71
C ARG A 675 -0.48 7.26 27.77
N TYR A 676 -1.48 8.10 28.06
CA TYR A 676 -1.25 9.52 28.28
C TYR A 676 -0.32 9.76 29.47
N CYS A 677 -0.55 9.06 30.58
CA CYS A 677 0.34 9.10 31.73
C CYS A 677 1.73 8.51 31.39
N LEU A 678 1.80 7.43 30.60
CA LEU A 678 3.08 6.88 30.16
C LEU A 678 3.88 7.88 29.33
N SER A 679 3.23 8.59 28.40
CA SER A 679 3.86 9.66 27.61
C SER A 679 4.37 10.79 28.51
N SER A 680 3.54 11.25 29.46
CA SER A 680 3.95 12.27 30.46
C SER A 680 5.17 11.83 31.28
N TYR A 681 5.23 10.55 31.67
CA TYR A 681 6.34 9.99 32.43
C TYR A 681 7.65 9.89 31.62
N MET A 682 7.56 9.83 30.28
CA MET A 682 8.74 9.70 29.42
C MET A 682 9.44 11.03 29.15
N GLY A 683 8.76 12.17 29.37
CA GLY A 683 9.25 13.50 29.01
C GLY A 683 8.65 13.99 27.70
#